data_AF-A0A014P5J0-F1
#
_entry.id   AF-A0A014P5J0-F1
#
_cell.length_a   1.000
_cell.length_b   1.000
_cell.length_c   1.000
_cell.angle_alpha   90.00
_cell.angle_beta   90.00
_cell.angle_gamma   90.00
#
_symmetry.space_group_name_H-M   'P 1'
#
loop_
_entity.id
_entity.type
_entity.pdbx_description
1 polymer ?
#
loop_
_entity_poly.entity_id
_entity_poly.type
_entity_poly.pdbx_seq_one_letter_code
_entity_poly.pdbx_strand_id
1 'polypeptide(L)'
;MRVLNPSVPHIEKVHNCQQAYVLRTRHWTGNNLWSPHPVLEAQLLDMEPPLWPQLEELLHALLQAVALPDRVCEGHPQSNGRGTIVLEASEAALGRCVLQQALELLALPPTQRAVEWAAALARIRFVIDEECLGPSTACIANAAVQRHLPAYRLFPKGNLVQLGMGAAQQRIWTAESDQTGAIAQDIASDKALTKRLLANAGIPTPQGDLAASPAQAWQIAQRLGVPVVVKPLDGNRARGVSLDLVDQASIEAAWQLAKREGTQVLVERCIRGHEHRVLVVGHQVVAATRGETLGVVGDGQSTVAELVEAQINQHPRCLVDMTLERIELSQNAKILVELQRQQLQPESVPAAGQEVLLLRTGNLTVDCTDEVHPDVAHHAIMAARTIGLDIAGIDMVLQDIRQPMLEQGGAIVEVNAGPSLLMHLYPVHGQPRAVGEAICTHLFPHPADGRIPVTGILAEADTGLRIAQTLAVWQQAQGHTTGVASGNAMYLQAQRMLPPASQAPSAGQRVLMHCAVTAAVIAQDLDTAVQDGWAYAQCDLAIIQPESGTDAAVQRRVLAAQLRSVRPGGTAVLTPGDAALEELALTCPGRVVWVHPDEQHPVLQSHRRQQGSVAFLRDGQVVCADGATETRLPLPPQQAHWDLYAWLGVAAAGWAQQWPLPVLDVIAQQSGVDKR
;
A
#
# COMPACT_ATOMS: atom_id res chain seq x y z
N MET A 1 -5.39 -3.76 27.14
CA MET A 1 -4.96 -3.17 25.86
C MET A 1 -6.01 -2.16 25.42
N ARG A 2 -5.73 -0.85 25.57
CA ARG A 2 -6.59 0.21 25.04
C ARG A 2 -6.06 0.56 23.65
N VAL A 3 -6.83 0.25 22.62
CA VAL A 3 -6.54 0.66 21.24
C VAL A 3 -6.79 2.16 21.14
N LEU A 4 -5.72 2.88 20.83
CA LEU A 4 -5.63 4.33 20.77
C LEU A 4 -6.34 4.85 19.50
N ASN A 5 -7.00 6.00 19.62
CA ASN A 5 -7.89 6.57 18.62
C ASN A 5 -7.09 7.49 17.66
N PRO A 6 -7.10 7.28 16.33
CA PRO A 6 -6.37 8.16 15.41
C PRO A 6 -6.98 9.57 15.28
N SER A 7 -8.29 9.72 15.53
CA SER A 7 -9.07 10.95 15.29
C SER A 7 -9.44 11.72 16.57
N VAL A 8 -9.11 11.20 17.75
CA VAL A 8 -9.15 11.98 19.00
C VAL A 8 -7.77 12.61 19.24
N PRO A 9 -7.71 13.89 19.69
CA PRO A 9 -6.49 14.48 20.24
C PRO A 9 -5.74 13.46 21.11
N HIS A 10 -4.61 12.94 20.63
CA HIS A 10 -3.69 12.28 21.55
C HIS A 10 -2.97 13.39 22.30
N ILE A 11 -3.50 13.72 23.49
CA ILE A 11 -2.79 14.52 24.49
C ILE A 11 -1.81 13.56 25.16
N GLU A 12 -0.68 13.34 24.52
CA GLU A 12 0.44 12.64 25.13
C GLU A 12 1.33 13.72 25.72
N LYS A 13 1.26 13.91 27.05
CA LYS A 13 2.25 14.71 27.77
C LYS A 13 3.56 13.92 27.77
N VAL A 14 4.32 13.99 26.68
CA VAL A 14 5.70 13.52 26.66
C VAL A 14 6.46 14.44 27.62
N HIS A 15 6.79 13.91 28.80
CA HIS A 15 7.54 14.66 29.80
C HIS A 15 9.01 14.66 29.42
N ASN A 16 9.51 15.90 29.29
CA ASN A 16 10.86 16.36 29.60
C ASN A 16 11.86 16.46 28.43
N CYS A 17 12.05 17.69 27.96
CA CYS A 17 13.35 18.38 27.90
C CYS A 17 13.05 19.90 27.94
N GLN A 18 13.92 20.69 28.58
CA GLN A 18 13.63 21.99 29.22
C GLN A 18 13.03 23.15 28.39
N GLN A 19 12.62 23.00 27.12
CA GLN A 19 12.16 24.16 26.31
C GLN A 19 11.05 23.91 25.26
N ALA A 20 10.46 22.72 25.10
CA ALA A 20 9.28 22.57 24.23
C ALA A 20 8.41 21.34 24.59
N TYR A 21 7.09 21.47 24.52
CA TYR A 21 6.15 20.37 24.78
C TYR A 21 5.26 20.07 23.57
N VAL A 22 5.18 18.79 23.17
CA VAL A 22 4.10 18.33 22.27
C VAL A 22 2.81 18.30 23.08
N LEU A 23 1.88 19.18 22.77
CA LEU A 23 0.56 19.23 23.41
C LEU A 23 -0.37 18.14 22.92
N ARG A 24 -0.38 18.00 21.59
CA ARG A 24 -1.38 17.25 20.85
C ARG A 24 -0.79 16.86 19.52
N THR A 25 -1.04 15.62 19.13
CA THR A 25 -0.87 15.19 17.74
C THR A 25 -2.22 14.82 17.13
N ARG A 26 -2.34 15.00 15.82
CA ARG A 26 -3.46 14.57 14.99
C ARG A 26 -2.91 13.97 13.70
N HIS A 27 -3.42 12.80 13.31
CA HIS A 27 -3.05 12.16 12.04
C HIS A 27 -4.19 12.26 11.04
N TRP A 28 -3.88 12.78 9.86
CA TRP A 28 -4.76 12.87 8.72
C TRP A 28 -4.36 11.78 7.74
N THR A 29 -5.32 10.98 7.25
CA THR A 29 -5.04 9.79 6.43
C THR A 29 -5.21 10.02 4.93
N GLY A 30 -5.48 11.26 4.51
CA GLY A 30 -5.72 11.63 3.12
C GLY A 30 -5.76 13.15 2.95
N ASN A 31 -6.45 13.63 1.93
CA ASN A 31 -6.52 15.06 1.62
C ASN A 31 -7.07 15.87 2.81
N ASN A 32 -6.30 16.87 3.24
CA ASN A 32 -6.57 17.62 4.46
C ASN A 32 -6.24 19.12 4.30
N LEU A 33 -6.31 19.85 5.41
CA LEU A 33 -6.10 21.30 5.48
C LEU A 33 -4.69 21.72 5.04
N TRP A 34 -3.71 20.83 5.16
CA TRP A 34 -2.28 21.10 4.96
C TRP A 34 -1.77 20.52 3.65
N SER A 35 -2.07 19.24 3.39
CA SER A 35 -1.53 18.49 2.25
C SER A 35 -2.60 17.60 1.59
N PRO A 36 -2.46 17.27 0.30
CA PRO A 36 -3.19 16.15 -0.31
C PRO A 36 -2.77 14.76 0.23
N HIS A 37 -1.65 14.68 0.96
CA HIS A 37 -1.08 13.44 1.50
C HIS A 37 -1.38 13.26 2.99
N PRO A 38 -1.23 12.03 3.54
CA PRO A 38 -1.31 11.79 4.96
C PRO A 38 -0.31 12.64 5.75
N VAL A 39 -0.77 13.23 6.87
CA VAL A 39 -0.01 14.20 7.65
C VAL A 39 -0.16 13.92 9.13
N LEU A 40 0.94 13.96 9.87
CA LEU A 40 0.96 14.17 11.30
C LEU A 40 1.08 15.67 11.61
N GLU A 41 0.01 16.24 12.15
CA GLU A 41 0.00 17.58 12.71
C GLU A 41 0.35 17.51 14.20
N ALA A 42 1.35 18.25 14.63
CA ALA A 42 1.80 18.33 16.02
C ALA A 42 1.79 19.77 16.53
N GLN A 43 1.05 20.01 17.60
CA GLN A 43 1.04 21.31 18.28
C GLN A 43 2.13 21.34 19.35
N LEU A 44 3.02 22.32 19.24
CA LEU A 44 4.12 22.57 20.16
C LEU A 44 3.85 23.80 21.03
N LEU A 45 4.29 23.74 22.30
CA LEU A 45 4.28 24.86 23.24
C LEU A 45 5.68 25.18 23.74
N ASP A 46 5.80 26.42 24.21
CA ASP A 46 6.95 27.00 24.91
C ASP A 46 8.26 26.98 24.11
N MET A 47 8.21 26.75 22.80
CA MET A 47 9.38 26.67 21.93
C MET A 47 9.88 28.05 21.53
N GLU A 48 11.15 28.34 21.85
CA GLU A 48 11.78 29.62 21.49
C GLU A 48 11.92 29.77 19.95
N PRO A 49 11.64 30.96 19.39
CA PRO A 49 11.71 31.20 17.94
C PRO A 49 13.00 30.69 17.22
N PRO A 50 14.22 30.81 17.79
CA PRO A 50 15.45 30.32 17.14
C PRO A 50 15.57 28.79 17.03
N LEU A 51 14.75 28.03 17.75
CA LEU A 51 14.78 26.56 17.74
C LEU A 51 13.96 25.96 16.60
N TRP A 52 13.01 26.71 16.02
CA TRP A 52 12.14 26.23 14.93
C TRP A 52 12.93 25.75 13.70
N PRO A 53 13.88 26.54 13.12
CA PRO A 53 14.63 26.09 11.95
C PRO A 53 15.52 24.87 12.25
N GLN A 54 16.09 24.81 13.47
CA GLN A 54 16.94 23.68 13.87
C GLN A 54 16.12 22.37 14.02
N LEU A 55 14.89 22.47 14.51
CA LEU A 55 13.98 21.34 14.57
C LEU A 55 13.64 20.83 13.16
N GLU A 56 13.31 21.75 12.25
CA GLU A 56 13.03 21.40 10.84
C GLU A 56 14.24 20.73 10.18
N GLU A 57 15.46 21.24 10.38
CA GLU A 57 16.70 20.62 9.88
C GLU A 57 16.90 19.20 10.42
N LEU A 58 16.70 18.99 11.73
CA LEU A 58 16.82 17.66 12.34
C LEU A 58 15.76 16.68 11.83
N LEU A 59 14.52 17.14 11.67
CA LEU A 59 13.43 16.34 11.11
C LEU A 59 13.77 15.88 9.69
N HIS A 60 14.20 16.81 8.83
CA HIS A 60 14.63 16.49 7.46
C HIS A 60 15.82 15.51 7.47
N ALA A 61 16.83 15.75 8.30
CA ALA A 61 18.00 14.89 8.37
C ALA A 61 17.67 13.46 8.82
N LEU A 62 16.78 13.30 9.82
CA LEU A 62 16.34 11.99 10.29
C LEU A 62 15.55 11.26 9.21
N LEU A 63 14.57 11.91 8.57
CA LEU A 63 13.76 11.33 7.50
C LEU A 63 14.61 10.89 6.31
N GLN A 64 15.59 11.71 5.91
CA GLN A 64 16.55 11.37 4.86
C GLN A 64 17.41 10.16 5.23
N ALA A 65 17.90 10.09 6.47
CA ALA A 65 18.77 9.01 6.93
C ALA A 65 18.07 7.64 6.95
N VAL A 66 16.77 7.60 7.18
CA VAL A 66 15.98 6.35 7.11
C VAL A 66 15.37 6.07 5.73
N ALA A 67 15.67 6.92 4.74
CA ALA A 67 15.23 6.82 3.34
C ALA A 67 13.68 6.78 3.18
N LEU A 68 12.96 7.53 4.01
CA LEU A 68 11.50 7.63 3.89
C LEU A 68 11.10 8.63 2.78
N PRO A 69 10.05 8.33 2.01
CA PRO A 69 9.54 9.23 0.96
C PRO A 69 8.72 10.42 1.52
N ASP A 70 8.45 10.44 2.83
CA ASP A 70 7.77 11.50 3.57
C ASP A 70 8.58 12.81 3.51
N ARG A 71 8.06 13.85 2.85
CA ARG A 71 8.90 14.93 2.25
C ARG A 71 8.58 16.36 2.64
N VAL A 72 7.59 16.60 3.50
CA VAL A 72 7.24 17.97 3.89
C VAL A 72 7.20 18.09 5.40
N CYS A 73 8.11 18.91 5.93
CA CYS A 73 8.07 19.43 7.28
C CYS A 73 7.91 20.95 7.21
N GLU A 74 6.77 21.47 7.64
CA GLU A 74 6.52 22.91 7.75
C GLU A 74 6.24 23.31 9.19
N GLY A 75 6.99 24.28 9.70
CA GLY A 75 6.72 24.97 10.95
C GLY A 75 5.84 26.20 10.73
N HIS A 76 4.74 26.26 11.48
CA HIS A 76 3.90 27.43 11.60
C HIS A 76 4.03 28.00 13.02
N PRO A 77 5.09 28.80 13.30
CA PRO A 77 5.24 29.45 14.59
C PRO A 77 4.12 30.47 14.79
N GLN A 78 3.59 30.53 16.01
CA GLN A 78 2.58 31.49 16.46
C GLN A 78 3.18 32.37 17.58
N SER A 79 2.55 33.51 17.85
CA SER A 79 2.93 34.35 19.01
C SER A 79 2.81 33.56 20.31
N ASN A 80 3.75 33.78 21.25
CA ASN A 80 3.80 33.20 22.61
C ASN A 80 4.39 31.78 22.71
N GLY A 81 5.35 31.41 21.87
CA GLY A 81 6.05 30.12 21.95
C GLY A 81 5.22 28.91 21.51
N ARG A 82 4.02 29.15 20.96
CA ARG A 82 3.17 28.12 20.37
C ARG A 82 3.51 27.97 18.89
N GLY A 83 3.31 26.79 18.34
CA GLY A 83 3.27 26.64 16.89
C GLY A 83 2.86 25.24 16.48
N THR A 84 2.73 25.03 15.17
CA THR A 84 2.32 23.74 14.61
C THR A 84 3.42 23.23 13.69
N ILE A 85 3.84 21.98 13.88
CA ILE A 85 4.66 21.24 12.93
C ILE A 85 3.73 20.32 12.14
N VAL A 86 3.88 20.36 10.83
CA VAL A 86 3.15 19.50 9.89
C VAL A 86 4.17 18.58 9.24
N LEU A 87 4.07 17.27 9.48
CA LEU A 87 4.91 16.25 8.89
C LEU A 87 4.06 15.40 7.96
N GLU A 88 4.38 15.33 6.68
CA GLU A 88 3.84 14.26 5.84
C GLU A 88 4.32 12.92 6.40
N ALA A 89 3.38 12.06 6.77
CA ALA A 89 3.68 10.79 7.42
C ALA A 89 2.55 9.81 7.12
N SER A 90 2.87 8.77 6.35
CA SER A 90 1.90 7.72 6.04
C SER A 90 1.42 7.01 7.32
N GLU A 91 2.32 6.81 8.28
CA GLU A 91 2.03 6.15 9.55
C GLU A 91 2.21 7.11 10.73
N ALA A 92 1.16 7.28 11.54
CA ALA A 92 1.17 8.22 12.66
C ALA A 92 2.24 7.91 13.71
N ALA A 93 2.49 6.61 13.98
CA ALA A 93 3.48 6.16 14.94
C ALA A 93 4.90 6.52 14.51
N LEU A 94 5.19 6.39 13.22
CA LEU A 94 6.46 6.78 12.63
C LEU A 94 6.69 8.28 12.73
N GLY A 95 5.72 9.09 12.29
CA GLY A 95 5.82 10.55 12.39
C GLY A 95 6.03 11.02 13.84
N ARG A 96 5.34 10.40 14.81
CA ARG A 96 5.52 10.70 16.24
C ARG A 96 6.90 10.34 16.73
N CYS A 97 7.41 9.17 16.34
CA CYS A 97 8.76 8.73 16.70
C CYS A 97 9.80 9.69 16.15
N VAL A 98 9.73 10.04 14.86
CA VAL A 98 10.66 10.98 14.22
C VAL A 98 10.63 12.34 14.91
N LEU A 99 9.43 12.87 15.21
CA LEU A 99 9.28 14.14 15.94
C LEU A 99 9.90 14.08 17.33
N GLN A 100 9.62 13.01 18.07
CA GLN A 100 10.17 12.81 19.41
C GLN A 100 11.71 12.75 19.37
N GLN A 101 12.28 11.99 18.43
CA GLN A 101 13.73 11.87 18.29
C GLN A 101 14.39 13.20 17.90
N ALA A 102 13.75 13.98 17.02
CA ALA A 102 14.25 15.31 16.66
C ALA A 102 14.26 16.26 17.86
N LEU A 103 13.20 16.26 18.69
CA LEU A 103 13.13 17.08 19.90
C LEU A 103 14.16 16.65 20.96
N GLU A 104 14.36 15.34 21.15
CA GLU A 104 15.38 14.78 22.05
C GLU A 104 16.79 15.22 21.61
N LEU A 105 17.12 15.13 20.32
CA LEU A 105 18.40 15.57 19.78
C LEU A 105 18.58 17.09 19.88
N LEU A 106 17.53 17.87 19.63
CA LEU A 106 17.57 19.33 19.72
C LEU A 106 17.96 19.81 21.12
N ALA A 107 17.49 19.12 22.16
CA ALA A 107 17.79 19.43 23.56
C ALA A 107 19.23 19.10 23.99
N LEU A 108 19.99 18.33 23.19
CA LEU A 108 21.36 17.95 23.51
C LEU A 108 22.38 18.97 22.95
N PRO A 109 23.55 19.13 23.60
CA PRO A 109 24.66 19.87 23.02
C PRO A 109 25.21 19.15 21.77
N PRO A 110 25.81 19.88 20.80
CA PRO A 110 26.22 19.31 19.51
C PRO A 110 27.13 18.06 19.60
N THR A 111 28.01 18.00 20.60
CA THR A 111 28.92 16.86 20.81
C THR A 111 28.20 15.58 21.23
N GLN A 112 27.10 15.69 21.99
CA GLN A 112 26.28 14.54 22.40
C GLN A 112 25.31 14.11 21.29
N ARG A 113 24.83 15.05 20.46
CA ARG A 113 23.96 14.72 19.31
C ARG A 113 24.60 13.71 18.38
N ALA A 114 25.89 13.83 18.09
CA ALA A 114 26.61 12.90 17.22
C ALA A 114 26.62 11.45 17.75
N VAL A 115 26.68 11.29 19.08
CA VAL A 115 26.64 9.97 19.73
C VAL A 115 25.22 9.40 19.74
N GLU A 116 24.23 10.23 20.08
CA GLU A 116 22.83 9.82 20.17
C GLU A 116 22.15 9.61 18.80
N TRP A 117 22.73 10.15 17.72
CA TRP A 117 22.21 10.01 16.36
C TRP A 117 21.97 8.55 15.95
N ALA A 118 22.96 7.69 16.18
CA ALA A 118 22.84 6.27 15.84
C ALA A 118 21.72 5.57 16.63
N ALA A 119 21.57 5.92 17.92
CA ALA A 119 20.52 5.38 18.77
C ALA A 119 19.13 5.87 18.33
N ALA A 120 19.01 7.14 17.92
CA ALA A 120 17.79 7.71 17.37
C ALA A 120 17.37 6.99 16.08
N LEU A 121 18.31 6.77 15.15
CA LEU A 121 18.03 6.01 13.93
C LEU A 121 17.61 4.56 14.22
N ALA A 122 18.25 3.90 15.18
CA ALA A 122 17.87 2.54 15.57
C ALA A 122 16.42 2.47 16.12
N ARG A 123 16.02 3.45 16.93
CA ARG A 123 14.64 3.56 17.44
C ARG A 123 13.63 3.80 16.30
N ILE A 124 13.96 4.67 15.35
CA ILE A 124 13.09 4.93 14.18
C ILE A 124 12.98 3.67 13.33
N ARG A 125 14.08 2.96 13.06
CA ARG A 125 14.06 1.71 12.28
C ARG A 125 13.20 0.64 12.95
N PHE A 126 13.31 0.48 14.26
CA PHE A 126 12.45 -0.43 15.01
C PHE A 126 10.96 -0.11 14.81
N VAL A 127 10.58 1.17 14.83
CA VAL A 127 9.20 1.60 14.55
C VAL A 127 8.81 1.35 13.09
N ILE A 128 9.73 1.50 12.13
CA ILE A 128 9.46 1.14 10.73
C ILE A 128 9.10 -0.34 10.62
N ASP A 129 9.90 -1.22 11.21
CA ASP A 129 9.69 -2.67 11.13
C ASP A 129 8.38 -3.12 11.80
N GLU A 130 8.00 -2.48 12.91
CA GLU A 130 6.81 -2.84 13.71
C GLU A 130 5.51 -2.19 13.23
N GLU A 131 5.59 -1.01 12.62
CA GLU A 131 4.41 -0.19 12.30
C GLU A 131 4.18 -0.05 10.80
N CYS A 132 5.20 -0.10 9.94
CA CYS A 132 5.02 0.16 8.50
C CYS A 132 4.62 -1.10 7.71
N LEU A 133 4.36 -0.92 6.41
CA LEU A 133 4.18 -2.03 5.48
C LEU A 133 5.50 -2.76 5.27
N GLY A 134 5.45 -4.10 5.26
CA GLY A 134 6.60 -4.92 4.88
C GLY A 134 7.01 -4.66 3.42
N PRO A 135 8.27 -4.93 3.04
CA PRO A 135 8.85 -4.49 1.76
C PRO A 135 8.06 -4.99 0.54
N SER A 136 7.59 -6.24 0.55
CA SER A 136 6.76 -6.79 -0.53
C SER A 136 5.45 -6.00 -0.70
N THR A 137 4.73 -5.73 0.39
CA THR A 137 3.48 -4.96 0.35
C THR A 137 3.74 -3.50 -0.02
N ALA A 138 4.77 -2.90 0.58
CA ALA A 138 5.14 -1.50 0.38
C ALA A 138 5.49 -1.21 -1.08
N CYS A 139 6.20 -2.12 -1.77
CA CYS A 139 6.55 -1.91 -3.17
C CYS A 139 5.32 -1.86 -4.08
N ILE A 140 4.29 -2.68 -3.81
CA ILE A 140 3.04 -2.68 -4.58
C ILE A 140 2.22 -1.42 -4.25
N ALA A 141 2.09 -1.08 -2.97
CA ALA A 141 1.39 0.15 -2.55
C ALA A 141 2.03 1.42 -3.13
N ASN A 142 3.36 1.50 -3.14
CA ASN A 142 4.09 2.62 -3.72
C ASN A 142 3.90 2.70 -5.24
N ALA A 143 3.93 1.57 -5.95
CA ALA A 143 3.65 1.54 -7.38
C ALA A 143 2.20 1.99 -7.67
N ALA A 144 1.24 1.60 -6.84
CA ALA A 144 -0.14 2.05 -6.95
C ALA A 144 -0.25 3.58 -6.80
N VAL A 145 0.41 4.17 -5.79
CA VAL A 145 0.46 5.63 -5.60
C VAL A 145 1.12 6.34 -6.80
N GLN A 146 2.21 5.79 -7.35
CA GLN A 146 2.88 6.32 -8.53
C GLN A 146 1.98 6.31 -9.77
N ARG A 147 1.09 5.31 -9.90
CA ARG A 147 0.05 5.25 -10.94
C ARG A 147 -1.23 6.04 -10.60
N HIS A 148 -1.21 6.84 -9.53
CA HIS A 148 -2.36 7.58 -9.03
C HIS A 148 -3.58 6.71 -8.66
N LEU A 149 -3.35 5.43 -8.36
CA LEU A 149 -4.36 4.54 -7.81
C LEU A 149 -4.56 4.86 -6.32
N PRO A 150 -5.82 4.95 -5.85
CA PRO A 150 -6.11 5.04 -4.43
C PRO A 150 -5.54 3.85 -3.67
N ALA A 151 -4.92 4.06 -2.50
CA ALA A 151 -4.39 2.99 -1.67
C ALA A 151 -4.76 3.24 -0.20
N TYR A 152 -5.34 2.23 0.45
CA TYR A 152 -5.81 2.30 1.82
C TYR A 152 -5.31 1.09 2.61
N ARG A 153 -4.61 1.33 3.72
CA ARG A 153 -4.31 0.27 4.68
C ARG A 153 -5.56 -0.02 5.50
N LEU A 154 -6.03 -1.28 5.50
CA LEU A 154 -7.30 -1.63 6.13
C LEU A 154 -7.21 -1.82 7.66
N PHE A 155 -6.00 -2.02 8.16
CA PHE A 155 -5.71 -2.13 9.58
C PHE A 155 -4.60 -1.16 9.98
N PRO A 156 -4.59 -0.65 11.23
CA PRO A 156 -3.48 0.18 11.72
C PRO A 156 -2.11 -0.53 11.66
N LYS A 157 -2.10 -1.86 11.78
CA LYS A 157 -0.93 -2.70 11.64
C LYS A 157 -1.22 -3.87 10.69
N GLY A 158 -0.18 -4.36 10.02
CA GLY A 158 -0.26 -5.52 9.12
C GLY A 158 -0.17 -5.15 7.64
N ASN A 159 -0.28 -6.15 6.78
CA ASN A 159 0.06 -6.08 5.36
C ASN A 159 -1.16 -6.17 4.42
N LEU A 160 -2.37 -5.93 4.94
CA LEU A 160 -3.59 -5.90 4.14
C LEU A 160 -3.86 -4.48 3.64
N VAL A 161 -3.80 -4.32 2.32
CA VAL A 161 -3.99 -3.04 1.63
C VAL A 161 -5.08 -3.20 0.58
N GLN A 162 -5.99 -2.23 0.53
CA GLN A 162 -6.92 -2.05 -0.56
C GLN A 162 -6.32 -1.06 -1.57
N LEU A 163 -6.34 -1.44 -2.84
CA LEU A 163 -6.03 -0.59 -3.98
C LEU A 163 -7.34 -0.27 -4.71
N GLY A 164 -7.54 0.98 -5.12
CA GLY A 164 -8.80 1.44 -5.69
C GLY A 164 -9.93 1.67 -4.69
N MET A 165 -11.10 2.02 -5.21
CA MET A 165 -12.30 2.41 -4.46
C MET A 165 -13.53 1.64 -4.94
N GLY A 166 -14.44 1.37 -4.02
CA GLY A 166 -15.76 0.81 -4.29
C GLY A 166 -15.67 -0.50 -5.06
N ALA A 167 -16.48 -0.63 -6.11
CA ALA A 167 -16.49 -1.79 -7.00
C ALA A 167 -15.25 -1.91 -7.90
N ALA A 168 -14.46 -0.84 -8.03
CA ALA A 168 -13.21 -0.84 -8.78
C ALA A 168 -12.01 -1.26 -7.92
N GLN A 169 -12.21 -1.62 -6.65
CA GLN A 169 -11.11 -1.98 -5.76
C GLN A 169 -10.58 -3.39 -5.99
N GLN A 170 -9.33 -3.60 -5.59
CA GLN A 170 -8.67 -4.89 -5.38
C GLN A 170 -7.97 -4.84 -4.03
N ARG A 171 -7.74 -5.99 -3.40
CA ARG A 171 -6.94 -6.07 -2.18
C ARG A 171 -5.72 -6.92 -2.42
N ILE A 172 -4.68 -6.56 -1.69
CA ILE A 172 -3.47 -7.33 -1.58
C ILE A 172 -3.19 -7.64 -0.12
N TRP A 173 -2.71 -8.84 0.14
CA TRP A 173 -2.16 -9.21 1.44
C TRP A 173 -0.75 -9.72 1.21
N THR A 174 0.25 -8.91 1.59
CA THR A 174 1.63 -9.10 1.15
C THR A 174 1.77 -9.08 -0.38
N ALA A 175 2.02 -10.23 -1.03
CA ALA A 175 2.08 -10.37 -2.48
C ALA A 175 0.92 -11.18 -3.07
N GLU A 176 -0.04 -11.62 -2.24
CA GLU A 176 -1.29 -12.24 -2.70
C GLU A 176 -2.31 -11.16 -3.11
N SER A 177 -3.21 -11.50 -4.02
CA SER A 177 -4.29 -10.61 -4.47
C SER A 177 -5.67 -11.23 -4.24
N ASP A 178 -6.74 -10.45 -4.42
CA ASP A 178 -8.13 -10.95 -4.42
C ASP A 178 -8.38 -12.03 -5.50
N GLN A 179 -7.48 -12.18 -6.48
CA GLN A 179 -7.56 -13.23 -7.51
C GLN A 179 -6.86 -14.53 -7.09
N THR A 180 -6.08 -14.50 -6.01
CA THR A 180 -5.47 -15.69 -5.41
C THR A 180 -6.55 -16.49 -4.68
N GLY A 181 -7.05 -17.55 -5.32
CA GLY A 181 -8.11 -18.38 -4.75
C GLY A 181 -7.64 -19.22 -3.55
N ALA A 182 -8.47 -19.37 -2.52
CA ALA A 182 -8.16 -20.20 -1.35
C ALA A 182 -7.77 -21.64 -1.71
N ILE A 183 -8.43 -22.23 -2.72
CA ILE A 183 -8.08 -23.57 -3.23
C ILE A 183 -6.66 -23.57 -3.82
N ALA A 184 -6.27 -22.54 -4.56
CA ALA A 184 -4.94 -22.43 -5.15
C ALA A 184 -3.86 -22.26 -4.06
N GLN A 185 -4.16 -21.49 -3.01
CA GLN A 185 -3.30 -21.33 -1.83
C GLN A 185 -3.10 -22.67 -1.08
N ASP A 186 -4.18 -23.42 -0.84
CA ASP A 186 -4.14 -24.74 -0.20
C ASP A 186 -3.33 -25.73 -1.04
N ILE A 187 -3.52 -25.72 -2.37
CA ILE A 187 -2.73 -26.54 -3.29
C ILE A 187 -1.25 -26.17 -3.18
N ALA A 188 -0.90 -24.88 -3.27
CA ALA A 188 0.48 -24.41 -3.21
C ALA A 188 1.18 -24.75 -1.89
N SER A 189 0.43 -24.78 -0.79
CA SER A 189 0.92 -25.15 0.54
C SER A 189 1.15 -26.66 0.70
N ASP A 190 0.50 -27.49 -0.12
CA ASP A 190 0.70 -28.95 -0.16
C ASP A 190 1.67 -29.33 -1.30
N LYS A 191 2.93 -29.60 -0.91
CA LYS A 191 4.00 -29.98 -1.85
C LYS A 191 3.70 -31.25 -2.63
N ALA A 192 3.03 -32.24 -2.04
CA ALA A 192 2.70 -33.49 -2.72
C ALA A 192 1.58 -33.26 -3.74
N LEU A 193 0.54 -32.51 -3.37
CA LEU A 193 -0.54 -32.15 -4.26
C LEU A 193 -0.06 -31.28 -5.42
N THR A 194 0.70 -30.22 -5.13
CA THR A 194 1.32 -29.35 -6.13
C THR A 194 2.09 -30.18 -7.16
N LYS A 195 3.01 -31.05 -6.70
CA LYS A 195 3.80 -31.89 -7.61
C LYS A 195 2.96 -32.82 -8.46
N ARG A 196 1.94 -33.45 -7.88
CA ARG A 196 1.03 -34.33 -8.62
C ARG A 196 0.32 -33.56 -9.74
N LEU A 197 -0.15 -32.34 -9.46
CA LEU A 197 -0.82 -31.51 -10.46
C LEU A 197 0.14 -31.04 -11.56
N LEU A 198 1.35 -30.60 -11.19
CA LEU A 198 2.40 -30.24 -12.16
C LEU A 198 2.77 -31.43 -13.05
N ALA A 199 2.99 -32.60 -12.47
CA ALA A 199 3.32 -33.81 -13.22
C ALA A 199 2.18 -34.22 -14.20
N ASN A 200 0.91 -34.13 -13.77
CA ASN A 200 -0.25 -34.38 -14.63
C ASN A 200 -0.35 -33.37 -15.79
N ALA A 201 0.14 -32.14 -15.59
CA ALA A 201 0.23 -31.12 -16.63
C ALA A 201 1.47 -31.28 -17.54
N GLY A 202 2.28 -32.32 -17.33
CA GLY A 202 3.51 -32.57 -18.09
C GLY A 202 4.68 -31.68 -17.68
N ILE A 203 4.60 -31.01 -16.52
CA ILE A 203 5.63 -30.11 -16.02
C ILE A 203 6.63 -30.92 -15.17
N PRO A 204 7.94 -30.89 -15.48
CA PRO A 204 8.95 -31.62 -14.73
C PRO A 204 9.03 -31.23 -13.26
N THR A 205 8.92 -32.23 -12.39
CA THR A 205 9.16 -32.13 -10.95
C THR A 205 10.13 -33.23 -10.51
N PRO A 206 10.89 -33.04 -9.41
CA PRO A 206 11.70 -34.11 -8.84
C PRO A 206 10.85 -35.36 -8.55
N GLN A 207 11.28 -36.52 -9.04
CA GLN A 207 10.62 -37.78 -8.75
C GLN A 207 10.99 -38.24 -7.33
N GLY A 208 10.00 -38.68 -6.56
CA GLY A 208 10.20 -39.09 -5.18
C GLY A 208 8.99 -39.77 -4.57
N ASP A 209 9.18 -40.36 -3.39
CA ASP A 209 8.14 -41.03 -2.63
C ASP A 209 8.32 -40.81 -1.12
N LEU A 210 7.24 -40.97 -0.36
CA LEU A 210 7.24 -40.85 1.10
C LEU A 210 7.88 -42.08 1.75
N ALA A 211 8.80 -41.83 2.69
CA ALA A 211 9.46 -42.84 3.49
C ALA A 211 8.93 -42.83 4.93
N ALA A 212 8.31 -43.94 5.36
CA ALA A 212 7.82 -44.13 6.73
C ALA A 212 8.91 -44.60 7.71
N SER A 213 10.09 -45.00 7.21
CA SER A 213 11.23 -45.41 8.03
C SER A 213 12.57 -45.11 7.34
N PRO A 214 13.70 -45.07 8.08
CA PRO A 214 15.03 -44.92 7.49
C PRO A 214 15.34 -46.01 6.44
N ALA A 215 15.00 -47.27 6.72
CA ALA A 215 15.21 -48.38 5.79
C ALA A 215 14.40 -48.20 4.50
N GLN A 216 13.15 -47.72 4.60
CA GLN A 216 12.33 -47.41 3.43
C GLN A 216 12.90 -46.23 2.64
N ALA A 217 13.48 -45.22 3.31
CA ALA A 217 14.13 -44.10 2.65
C ALA A 217 15.29 -44.57 1.75
N TRP A 218 16.09 -45.51 2.26
CA TRP A 218 17.15 -46.14 1.47
C TRP A 218 16.60 -46.94 0.28
N GLN A 219 15.55 -47.74 0.47
CA GLN A 219 14.91 -48.48 -0.63
C GLN A 219 14.39 -47.56 -1.74
N ILE A 220 13.79 -46.42 -1.37
CA ILE A 220 13.33 -45.41 -2.33
C ILE A 220 14.54 -44.83 -3.07
N ALA A 221 15.61 -44.48 -2.36
CA ALA A 221 16.82 -43.95 -2.97
C ALA A 221 17.48 -44.92 -3.97
N GLN A 222 17.51 -46.22 -3.66
CA GLN A 222 18.02 -47.24 -4.57
C GLN A 222 17.22 -47.32 -5.87
N ARG A 223 15.89 -47.17 -5.80
CA ARG A 223 15.01 -47.16 -6.97
C ARG A 223 15.14 -45.88 -7.81
N LEU A 224 15.28 -44.72 -7.16
CA LEU A 224 15.43 -43.43 -7.84
C LEU A 224 16.83 -43.24 -8.46
N GLY A 225 17.83 -43.91 -7.88
CA GLY A 225 19.24 -43.67 -8.14
C GLY A 225 19.78 -42.51 -7.32
N VAL A 226 21.03 -42.64 -6.86
CA VAL A 226 21.74 -41.59 -6.11
C VAL A 226 22.43 -40.59 -7.05
N PRO A 227 22.59 -39.32 -6.67
CA PRO A 227 22.24 -38.72 -5.37
C PRO A 227 20.75 -38.43 -5.18
N VAL A 228 20.31 -38.46 -3.91
CA VAL A 228 18.94 -38.10 -3.50
C VAL A 228 18.90 -36.96 -2.49
N VAL A 229 17.73 -36.35 -2.37
CA VAL A 229 17.35 -35.37 -1.37
C VAL A 229 16.40 -36.01 -0.38
N VAL A 230 16.62 -35.79 0.90
CA VAL A 230 15.71 -36.20 1.98
C VAL A 230 15.22 -34.94 2.70
N LYS A 231 13.90 -34.77 2.79
CA LYS A 231 13.29 -33.57 3.41
C LYS A 231 11.94 -33.86 4.07
N PRO A 232 11.52 -33.05 5.06
CA PRO A 232 10.14 -33.07 5.53
C PRO A 232 9.17 -32.66 4.42
N LEU A 233 7.97 -33.24 4.41
CA LEU A 233 6.92 -32.90 3.45
C LEU A 233 6.36 -31.48 3.69
N ASP A 234 6.23 -31.10 4.94
CA ASP A 234 5.59 -29.89 5.47
C ASP A 234 6.58 -28.88 6.08
N GLY A 235 7.87 -29.04 5.79
CA GLY A 235 8.92 -28.14 6.27
C GLY A 235 9.05 -26.85 5.45
N ASN A 236 9.31 -25.75 6.16
CA ASN A 236 9.55 -24.41 5.60
C ASN A 236 11.00 -23.94 5.80
N ARG A 237 11.45 -23.00 4.97
CA ARG A 237 12.80 -22.40 4.99
C ARG A 237 13.93 -23.44 4.89
N ALA A 238 13.66 -24.54 4.20
CA ALA A 238 14.57 -25.66 4.03
C ALA A 238 15.15 -26.24 5.34
N ARG A 239 14.38 -26.17 6.45
CA ARG A 239 14.67 -26.91 7.69
C ARG A 239 14.49 -28.41 7.47
N GLY A 240 15.41 -29.21 8.00
CA GLY A 240 15.41 -30.66 7.86
C GLY A 240 15.69 -31.18 6.44
N VAL A 241 16.14 -30.32 5.51
CA VAL A 241 16.50 -30.71 4.15
C VAL A 241 17.96 -31.14 4.10
N SER A 242 18.22 -32.34 3.57
CA SER A 242 19.56 -32.87 3.32
C SER A 242 19.71 -33.19 1.84
N LEU A 243 20.77 -32.65 1.23
CA LEU A 243 21.03 -32.70 -0.21
C LEU A 243 22.24 -33.59 -0.52
N ASP A 244 22.32 -34.05 -1.77
CA ASP A 244 23.46 -34.77 -2.33
C ASP A 244 23.86 -36.03 -1.54
N LEU A 245 22.85 -36.81 -1.12
CA LEU A 245 23.03 -38.02 -0.34
C LEU A 245 23.25 -39.23 -1.26
N VAL A 246 24.32 -39.98 -1.01
CA VAL A 246 24.78 -41.05 -1.92
C VAL A 246 24.88 -42.43 -1.27
N ASP A 247 24.85 -42.50 0.06
CA ASP A 247 25.04 -43.73 0.82
C ASP A 247 23.93 -43.96 1.84
N GLN A 248 23.76 -45.21 2.26
CA GLN A 248 22.69 -45.62 3.16
C GLN A 248 22.77 -44.91 4.52
N ALA A 249 23.96 -44.77 5.10
CA ALA A 249 24.11 -44.22 6.44
C ALA A 249 23.74 -42.73 6.47
N SER A 250 24.16 -41.96 5.46
CA SER A 250 23.79 -40.55 5.36
C SER A 250 22.28 -40.36 5.10
N ILE A 251 21.66 -41.21 4.28
CA ILE A 251 20.21 -41.18 4.01
C ILE A 251 19.39 -41.52 5.25
N GLU A 252 19.76 -42.55 6.00
CA GLU A 252 19.08 -42.92 7.23
C GLU A 252 19.21 -41.85 8.32
N ALA A 253 20.39 -41.23 8.44
CA ALA A 253 20.60 -40.10 9.34
C ALA A 253 19.78 -38.86 8.94
N ALA A 254 19.76 -38.54 7.64
CA ALA A 254 18.97 -37.44 7.10
C ALA A 254 17.46 -37.64 7.32
N TRP A 255 16.98 -38.88 7.22
CA TRP A 255 15.58 -39.20 7.50
C TRP A 255 15.20 -38.85 8.94
N GLN A 256 16.08 -39.15 9.91
CA GLN A 256 15.85 -38.84 11.32
C GLN A 256 15.79 -37.33 11.56
N LEU A 257 16.66 -36.55 10.87
CA LEU A 257 16.64 -35.10 10.94
C LEU A 257 15.34 -34.55 10.35
N ALA A 258 14.98 -34.98 9.14
CA ALA A 258 13.76 -34.56 8.47
C ALA A 258 12.50 -34.88 9.29
N LYS A 259 12.45 -36.04 9.94
CA LYS A 259 11.31 -36.46 10.77
C LYS A 259 11.11 -35.63 12.03
N ARG A 260 12.16 -34.99 12.56
CA ARG A 260 12.04 -34.06 13.70
C ARG A 260 11.41 -32.74 13.31
N GLU A 261 11.58 -32.34 12.05
CA GLU A 261 11.14 -31.05 11.52
C GLU A 261 9.76 -31.10 10.86
N GLY A 262 9.20 -32.30 10.61
CA GLY A 262 7.94 -32.45 9.88
C GLY A 262 7.19 -33.75 10.14
N THR A 263 5.96 -33.83 9.65
CA THR A 263 5.06 -34.97 9.90
C THR A 263 5.42 -36.20 9.07
N GLN A 264 5.89 -36.02 7.83
CA GLN A 264 6.29 -37.07 6.90
C GLN A 264 7.62 -36.73 6.23
N VAL A 265 8.35 -37.75 5.77
CA VAL A 265 9.65 -37.59 5.10
C VAL A 265 9.53 -38.01 3.64
N LEU A 266 10.00 -37.13 2.76
CA LEU A 266 10.02 -37.31 1.31
C LEU A 266 11.45 -37.54 0.84
N VAL A 267 11.64 -38.57 0.01
CA VAL A 267 12.92 -38.88 -0.64
C VAL A 267 12.78 -38.67 -2.14
N GLU A 268 13.60 -37.79 -2.71
CA GLU A 268 13.51 -37.36 -4.10
C GLU A 268 14.84 -37.46 -4.82
N ARG A 269 14.79 -37.59 -6.14
CA ARG A 269 15.99 -37.45 -6.97
C ARG A 269 16.58 -36.05 -6.81
N CYS A 270 17.90 -35.98 -6.60
CA CYS A 270 18.60 -34.70 -6.56
C CYS A 270 18.75 -34.15 -7.98
N ILE A 271 18.15 -32.99 -8.22
CA ILE A 271 18.31 -32.25 -9.49
C ILE A 271 19.63 -31.50 -9.43
N ARG A 272 20.40 -31.54 -10.52
CA ARG A 272 21.68 -30.85 -10.64
C ARG A 272 21.46 -29.44 -11.17
N GLY A 273 22.12 -28.46 -10.56
CA GLY A 273 22.10 -27.08 -11.00
C GLY A 273 22.01 -26.10 -9.85
N HIS A 274 21.70 -24.86 -10.18
CA HIS A 274 21.48 -23.76 -9.26
C HIS A 274 19.99 -23.59 -8.99
N GLU A 275 19.65 -23.20 -7.75
CA GLU A 275 18.30 -22.78 -7.42
C GLU A 275 18.01 -21.42 -8.04
N HIS A 276 16.81 -21.31 -8.61
CA HIS A 276 16.26 -20.08 -9.17
C HIS A 276 14.88 -19.84 -8.58
N ARG A 277 14.57 -18.58 -8.33
CA ARG A 277 13.24 -18.09 -7.98
C ARG A 277 12.74 -17.24 -9.13
N VAL A 278 11.72 -17.73 -9.82
CA VAL A 278 11.08 -17.05 -10.93
C VAL A 278 9.74 -16.51 -10.46
N LEU A 279 9.53 -15.19 -10.59
CA LEU A 279 8.28 -14.54 -10.25
C LEU A 279 7.39 -14.45 -11.50
N VAL A 280 6.23 -15.09 -11.42
CA VAL A 280 5.17 -15.01 -12.43
C VAL A 280 4.10 -14.06 -11.91
N VAL A 281 3.67 -13.12 -12.77
CA VAL A 281 2.53 -12.23 -12.54
C VAL A 281 1.61 -12.29 -13.75
N GLY A 282 0.36 -12.70 -13.53
CA GLY A 282 -0.64 -12.98 -14.55
C GLY A 282 -0.18 -14.06 -15.53
N HIS A 283 0.38 -13.63 -16.66
CA HIS A 283 0.79 -14.50 -17.77
C HIS A 283 2.23 -14.28 -18.20
N GLN A 284 3.05 -13.66 -17.34
CA GLN A 284 4.41 -13.26 -17.67
C GLN A 284 5.35 -13.59 -16.52
N VAL A 285 6.57 -13.98 -16.86
CA VAL A 285 7.71 -13.92 -15.93
C VAL A 285 8.18 -12.48 -15.87
N VAL A 286 8.16 -11.88 -14.68
CA VAL A 286 8.49 -10.46 -14.48
C VAL A 286 9.82 -10.26 -13.75
N ALA A 287 10.30 -11.29 -13.05
CA ALA A 287 11.59 -11.30 -12.41
C ALA A 287 12.12 -12.74 -12.25
N ALA A 288 13.43 -12.90 -12.23
CA ALA A 288 14.09 -14.14 -11.84
C ALA A 288 15.38 -13.85 -11.06
N THR A 289 15.61 -14.59 -9.99
CA THR A 289 16.87 -14.57 -9.26
C THR A 289 17.45 -15.97 -9.15
N ARG A 290 18.78 -16.04 -9.06
CA ARG A 290 19.55 -17.27 -8.88
C ARG A 290 20.32 -17.22 -7.56
N GLY A 291 20.43 -18.36 -6.90
CA GLY A 291 21.29 -18.52 -5.73
C GLY A 291 22.76 -18.58 -6.14
N GLU A 292 23.63 -17.93 -5.37
CA GLU A 292 25.08 -18.00 -5.55
C GLU A 292 25.73 -18.97 -4.56
N THR A 293 26.92 -19.48 -4.88
CA THR A 293 27.74 -20.14 -3.87
C THR A 293 28.28 -19.09 -2.91
N LEU A 294 28.11 -19.33 -1.62
CA LEU A 294 28.55 -18.41 -0.57
C LEU A 294 29.81 -18.98 0.08
N GLY A 295 30.86 -18.17 0.19
CA GLY A 295 32.15 -18.59 0.73
C GLY A 295 33.00 -17.43 1.21
N VAL A 296 34.09 -17.76 1.89
CA VAL A 296 35.11 -16.80 2.33
C VAL A 296 36.48 -17.24 1.84
N VAL A 297 37.39 -16.29 1.67
CA VAL A 297 38.78 -16.58 1.26
C VAL A 297 39.69 -16.43 2.46
N GLY A 298 40.47 -17.47 2.75
CA GLY A 298 41.46 -17.47 3.83
C GLY A 298 42.57 -16.45 3.62
N ASP A 299 42.98 -15.79 4.69
CA ASP A 299 44.16 -14.92 4.74
C ASP A 299 45.34 -15.55 5.49
N GLY A 300 45.19 -16.81 5.95
CA GLY A 300 46.18 -17.56 6.72
C GLY A 300 46.29 -17.16 8.18
N GLN A 301 45.47 -16.21 8.67
CA GLN A 301 45.56 -15.66 10.02
C GLN A 301 44.22 -15.66 10.76
N SER A 302 43.14 -15.28 10.09
CA SER A 302 41.80 -15.20 10.65
C SER A 302 41.06 -16.53 10.57
N THR A 303 40.23 -16.77 11.58
CA THR A 303 39.31 -17.91 11.63
C THR A 303 38.19 -17.78 10.59
N VAL A 304 37.55 -18.88 10.21
CA VAL A 304 36.36 -18.84 9.33
C VAL A 304 35.29 -17.88 9.89
N ALA A 305 35.06 -17.88 11.20
CA ALA A 305 34.10 -16.97 11.84
C ALA A 305 34.46 -15.48 11.66
N GLU A 306 35.73 -15.13 11.83
CA GLU A 306 36.20 -13.75 11.62
C GLU A 306 36.14 -13.35 10.13
N LEU A 307 36.46 -14.28 9.22
CA LEU A 307 36.37 -14.05 7.78
C LEU A 307 34.93 -13.84 7.32
N VAL A 308 33.97 -14.61 7.85
CA VAL A 308 32.54 -14.40 7.59
C VAL A 308 32.12 -13.02 8.05
N GLU A 309 32.59 -12.61 9.24
CA GLU A 309 32.26 -11.31 9.77
C GLU A 309 32.81 -10.17 8.91
N ALA A 310 34.05 -10.29 8.46
CA ALA A 310 34.76 -9.26 7.71
C ALA A 310 34.35 -9.19 6.23
N GLN A 311 34.17 -10.35 5.57
CA GLN A 311 33.97 -10.43 4.11
C GLN A 311 32.50 -10.44 3.70
N ILE A 312 31.60 -10.92 4.56
CA ILE A 312 30.18 -11.08 4.23
C ILE A 312 29.31 -10.16 5.08
N ASN A 313 29.43 -10.24 6.40
CA ASN A 313 28.51 -9.53 7.30
C ASN A 313 28.74 -8.01 7.38
N GLN A 314 29.87 -7.50 6.86
CA GLN A 314 30.10 -6.05 6.72
C GLN A 314 29.33 -5.40 5.56
N HIS A 315 28.58 -6.18 4.76
CA HIS A 315 27.80 -5.61 3.68
C HIS A 315 26.80 -4.56 4.23
N PRO A 316 26.68 -3.35 3.64
CA PRO A 316 25.77 -2.32 4.14
C PRO A 316 24.33 -2.82 4.32
N ARG A 317 23.89 -3.76 3.48
CA ARG A 317 22.56 -4.37 3.57
C ARG A 317 22.35 -5.35 4.73
N CYS A 318 23.43 -5.84 5.33
CA CYS A 318 23.40 -6.62 6.57
C CYS A 318 23.43 -5.72 7.82
N LEU A 319 23.82 -4.45 7.67
CA LEU A 319 24.10 -3.55 8.78
C LEU A 319 23.12 -2.37 8.89
N VAL A 320 22.62 -1.86 7.77
CA VAL A 320 21.93 -0.56 7.68
C VAL A 320 20.47 -0.72 7.28
N ASP A 321 20.18 -1.52 6.24
CA ASP A 321 18.82 -1.73 5.75
C ASP A 321 18.24 -3.11 6.07
N MET A 322 19.06 -4.04 6.58
CA MET A 322 18.66 -5.39 7.00
C MET A 322 17.92 -6.20 5.92
N THR A 323 18.08 -5.84 4.65
CA THR A 323 17.45 -6.52 3.51
C THR A 323 18.24 -7.75 3.06
N LEU A 324 19.43 -7.98 3.63
CA LEU A 324 20.22 -9.18 3.45
C LEU A 324 20.45 -9.82 4.83
N GLU A 325 20.14 -11.11 4.95
CA GLU A 325 20.34 -11.84 6.21
C GLU A 325 21.83 -11.96 6.53
N ARG A 326 22.19 -11.55 7.75
CA ARG A 326 23.51 -11.75 8.31
C ARG A 326 23.75 -13.23 8.58
N ILE A 327 24.97 -13.71 8.31
CA ILE A 327 25.32 -15.11 8.57
C ILE A 327 25.76 -15.26 10.03
N GLU A 328 24.99 -16.05 10.77
CA GLU A 328 25.38 -16.54 12.10
C GLU A 328 25.73 -18.03 12.04
N LEU A 329 27.04 -18.32 12.10
CA LEU A 329 27.55 -19.70 11.98
C LEU A 329 27.00 -20.64 13.04
N SER A 330 26.83 -20.16 14.28
CA SER A 330 26.30 -20.94 15.40
C SER A 330 24.85 -21.36 15.23
N GLN A 331 24.08 -20.61 14.43
CA GLN A 331 22.66 -20.85 14.20
C GLN A 331 22.38 -21.55 12.85
N ASN A 332 23.40 -21.71 11.99
CA ASN A 332 23.23 -22.22 10.63
C ASN A 332 23.82 -23.64 10.47
N ALA A 333 23.00 -24.64 10.77
CA ALA A 333 23.39 -26.05 10.65
C ALA A 333 23.87 -26.45 9.24
N LYS A 334 23.37 -25.82 8.17
CA LYS A 334 23.79 -26.12 6.79
C LYS A 334 25.25 -25.73 6.56
N ILE A 335 25.65 -24.56 7.06
CA ILE A 335 27.03 -24.09 6.94
C ILE A 335 27.96 -25.00 7.74
N LEU A 336 27.56 -25.41 8.95
CA LEU A 336 28.37 -26.32 9.78
C LEU A 336 28.60 -27.67 9.07
N VAL A 337 27.58 -28.23 8.41
CA VAL A 337 27.72 -29.45 7.62
C VAL A 337 28.67 -29.25 6.43
N GLU A 338 28.56 -28.13 5.71
CA GLU A 338 29.45 -27.86 4.57
C GLU A 338 30.90 -27.63 5.00
N LEU A 339 31.13 -26.96 6.13
CA LEU A 339 32.45 -26.84 6.73
C LEU A 339 33.01 -28.21 7.12
N GLN A 340 32.20 -29.07 7.75
CA GLN A 340 32.62 -30.40 8.13
C GLN A 340 32.99 -31.28 6.93
N ARG A 341 32.29 -31.14 5.78
CA ARG A 341 32.66 -31.82 4.52
C ARG A 341 34.04 -31.41 4.02
N GLN A 342 34.46 -30.18 4.32
CA GLN A 342 35.79 -29.65 4.03
C GLN A 342 36.79 -29.86 5.18
N GLN A 343 36.41 -30.61 6.22
CA GLN A 343 37.21 -30.85 7.41
C GLN A 343 37.57 -29.57 8.18
N LEU A 344 36.70 -28.55 8.11
CA LEU A 344 36.83 -27.27 8.80
C LEU A 344 35.76 -27.11 9.89
N GLN A 345 36.03 -26.20 10.82
CA GLN A 345 35.10 -25.70 11.84
C GLN A 345 35.16 -24.16 11.89
N PRO A 346 34.18 -23.48 12.51
CA PRO A 346 34.17 -22.01 12.58
C PRO A 346 35.48 -21.39 13.12
N GLU A 347 36.17 -22.09 14.02
CA GLU A 347 37.42 -21.66 14.65
C GLU A 347 38.67 -22.06 13.85
N SER A 348 38.51 -22.77 12.73
CA SER A 348 39.63 -23.13 11.85
C SER A 348 40.17 -21.89 11.14
N VAL A 349 41.49 -21.81 10.97
CA VAL A 349 42.17 -20.77 10.18
C VAL A 349 42.51 -21.33 8.80
N PRO A 350 41.79 -20.93 7.73
CA PRO A 350 42.07 -21.41 6.38
C PRO A 350 43.40 -20.83 5.87
N ALA A 351 44.11 -21.58 5.03
CA ALA A 351 45.36 -21.12 4.45
C ALA A 351 45.13 -19.86 3.58
N ALA A 352 46.16 -19.01 3.43
CA ALA A 352 46.07 -17.83 2.58
C ALA A 352 45.71 -18.22 1.13
N GLY A 353 44.64 -17.62 0.60
CA GLY A 353 44.09 -17.93 -0.73
C GLY A 353 43.21 -19.18 -0.80
N GLN A 354 43.00 -19.90 0.31
CA GLN A 354 42.07 -21.03 0.35
C GLN A 354 40.63 -20.53 0.32
N GLU A 355 39.87 -20.90 -0.71
CA GLU A 355 38.42 -20.69 -0.75
C GLU A 355 37.73 -21.69 0.18
N VAL A 356 36.93 -21.18 1.12
CA VAL A 356 36.10 -21.98 2.02
C VAL A 356 34.65 -21.79 1.62
N LEU A 357 34.03 -22.88 1.18
CA LEU A 357 32.61 -22.89 0.82
C LEU A 357 31.75 -22.96 2.08
N LEU A 358 30.77 -22.07 2.19
CA LEU A 358 29.81 -22.05 3.30
C LEU A 358 28.45 -22.59 2.87
N LEU A 359 27.98 -22.21 1.68
CA LEU A 359 26.73 -22.70 1.09
C LEU A 359 26.92 -22.96 -0.41
N ARG A 360 26.52 -24.15 -0.86
CA ARG A 360 26.48 -24.52 -2.30
C ARG A 360 25.38 -23.81 -3.06
N THR A 361 24.27 -23.56 -2.38
CA THR A 361 23.15 -22.76 -2.87
C THR A 361 22.83 -21.76 -1.78
N GLY A 362 23.35 -20.55 -1.95
CA GLY A 362 23.17 -19.43 -1.04
C GLY A 362 21.85 -18.72 -1.24
N ASN A 363 21.75 -17.53 -0.67
CA ASN A 363 20.57 -16.68 -0.81
C ASN A 363 20.34 -16.34 -2.29
N LEU A 364 19.07 -16.16 -2.67
CA LEU A 364 18.65 -15.83 -4.04
C LEU A 364 18.99 -14.37 -4.36
N THR A 365 20.27 -14.07 -4.56
CA THR A 365 20.85 -12.71 -4.54
C THR A 365 21.23 -12.19 -5.92
N VAL A 366 21.29 -13.03 -6.94
CA VAL A 366 21.70 -12.63 -8.29
C VAL A 366 20.47 -12.48 -9.19
N ASP A 367 20.18 -11.27 -9.65
CA ASP A 367 19.17 -11.03 -10.69
C ASP A 367 19.63 -11.61 -12.03
N CYS A 368 18.77 -12.42 -12.65
CA CYS A 368 19.01 -13.07 -13.95
C CYS A 368 17.76 -13.01 -14.84
N THR A 369 16.87 -12.04 -14.60
CA THR A 369 15.59 -11.92 -15.30
C THR A 369 15.73 -11.85 -16.82
N ASP A 370 16.71 -11.10 -17.33
CA ASP A 370 16.91 -10.93 -18.78
C ASP A 370 17.58 -12.15 -19.43
N GLU A 371 18.06 -13.11 -18.62
CA GLU A 371 18.69 -14.35 -19.08
C GLU A 371 17.70 -15.50 -19.22
N VAL A 372 16.44 -15.34 -18.78
CA VAL A 372 15.45 -16.42 -18.74
C VAL A 372 15.12 -16.88 -20.16
N HIS A 373 15.42 -18.16 -20.44
CA HIS A 373 15.05 -18.76 -21.72
C HIS A 373 13.51 -18.85 -21.88
N PRO A 374 12.94 -18.60 -23.07
CA PRO A 374 11.49 -18.65 -23.29
C PRO A 374 10.84 -19.98 -22.88
N ASP A 375 11.53 -21.10 -23.07
CA ASP A 375 11.06 -22.42 -22.61
C ASP A 375 10.95 -22.51 -21.08
N VAL A 376 11.93 -21.96 -20.35
CA VAL A 376 11.88 -21.90 -18.87
C VAL A 376 10.72 -21.02 -18.42
N ALA A 377 10.57 -19.85 -19.04
CA ALA A 377 9.45 -18.95 -18.75
C ALA A 377 8.09 -19.60 -19.02
N HIS A 378 7.97 -20.36 -20.11
CA HIS A 378 6.76 -21.11 -20.44
C HIS A 378 6.39 -22.11 -19.33
N HIS A 379 7.34 -22.90 -18.85
CA HIS A 379 7.10 -23.86 -17.77
C HIS A 379 6.73 -23.18 -16.45
N ALA A 380 7.36 -22.05 -16.11
CA ALA A 380 7.01 -21.28 -14.92
C ALA A 380 5.58 -20.73 -15.00
N ILE A 381 5.18 -20.16 -16.14
CA ILE A 381 3.82 -19.66 -16.38
C ILE A 381 2.79 -20.79 -16.33
N MET A 382 3.09 -21.93 -16.96
CA MET A 382 2.22 -23.10 -16.94
C MET A 382 2.07 -23.68 -15.53
N ALA A 383 3.12 -23.64 -14.71
CA ALA A 383 3.04 -24.06 -13.32
C ALA A 383 2.09 -23.17 -12.51
N ALA A 384 2.26 -21.85 -12.58
CA ALA A 384 1.36 -20.90 -11.91
C ALA A 384 -0.11 -21.12 -12.32
N ARG A 385 -0.37 -21.27 -13.62
CA ARG A 385 -1.71 -21.55 -14.17
C ARG A 385 -2.29 -22.89 -13.74
N THR A 386 -1.46 -23.94 -13.65
CA THR A 386 -1.88 -25.28 -13.21
C THR A 386 -2.38 -25.27 -11.77
N ILE A 387 -1.74 -24.46 -10.91
CA ILE A 387 -2.15 -24.29 -9.52
C ILE A 387 -3.32 -23.29 -9.39
N GLY A 388 -3.44 -22.35 -10.32
CA GLY A 388 -4.47 -21.32 -10.32
C GLY A 388 -4.06 -20.04 -9.58
N LEU A 389 -2.76 -19.72 -9.59
CA LEU A 389 -2.20 -18.52 -8.98
C LEU A 389 -1.99 -17.43 -10.04
N ASP A 390 -2.41 -16.21 -9.74
CA ASP A 390 -2.16 -15.00 -10.52
C ASP A 390 -0.77 -14.43 -10.24
N ILE A 391 -0.32 -14.48 -8.98
CA ILE A 391 1.04 -14.09 -8.56
C ILE A 391 1.69 -15.31 -7.90
N ALA A 392 2.79 -15.79 -8.48
CA ALA A 392 3.44 -17.02 -8.02
C ALA A 392 4.95 -16.92 -8.02
N GLY A 393 5.58 -17.38 -6.94
CA GLY A 393 7.02 -17.62 -6.89
C GLY A 393 7.32 -19.08 -7.21
N ILE A 394 7.95 -19.32 -8.36
CA ILE A 394 8.31 -20.65 -8.84
C ILE A 394 9.77 -20.93 -8.49
N ASP A 395 9.99 -21.95 -7.66
CA ASP A 395 11.33 -22.44 -7.33
C ASP A 395 11.74 -23.53 -8.32
N MET A 396 12.86 -23.32 -9.01
CA MET A 396 13.35 -24.20 -10.07
C MET A 396 14.82 -24.52 -9.83
N VAL A 397 15.24 -25.74 -10.18
CA VAL A 397 16.67 -26.08 -10.23
C VAL A 397 17.07 -26.31 -11.67
N LEU A 398 18.04 -25.52 -12.14
CA LEU A 398 18.50 -25.45 -13.52
C LEU A 398 20.03 -25.34 -13.53
N GLN A 399 20.70 -26.02 -14.47
CA GLN A 399 22.14 -25.84 -14.66
C GLN A 399 22.44 -24.48 -15.31
N ASP A 400 21.62 -24.08 -16.29
CA ASP A 400 21.70 -22.80 -16.98
C ASP A 400 20.30 -22.31 -17.37
N ILE A 401 19.84 -21.20 -16.78
CA ILE A 401 18.52 -20.63 -17.04
C ILE A 401 18.34 -20.15 -18.49
N ARG A 402 19.45 -19.99 -19.23
CA ARG A 402 19.48 -19.57 -20.64
C ARG A 402 19.22 -20.71 -21.62
N GLN A 403 19.12 -21.95 -21.14
CA GLN A 403 18.89 -23.15 -21.97
C GLN A 403 17.48 -23.72 -21.74
N PRO A 404 16.92 -24.49 -22.70
CA PRO A 404 15.66 -25.23 -22.50
C PRO A 404 15.68 -26.08 -21.22
N MET A 405 14.57 -26.13 -20.49
CA MET A 405 14.51 -26.73 -19.16
C MET A 405 14.68 -28.24 -19.19
N LEU A 406 14.02 -28.91 -20.14
CA LEU A 406 14.00 -30.37 -20.24
C LEU A 406 15.36 -30.95 -20.64
N GLU A 407 16.05 -30.31 -21.58
CA GLU A 407 17.33 -30.79 -22.14
C GLU A 407 18.46 -30.82 -21.10
N GLN A 408 18.40 -29.90 -20.13
CA GLN A 408 19.36 -29.83 -19.01
C GLN A 408 18.93 -30.65 -17.78
N GLY A 409 17.80 -31.35 -17.84
CA GLY A 409 17.24 -32.11 -16.71
C GLY A 409 16.72 -31.23 -15.57
N GLY A 410 16.31 -30.00 -15.88
CA GLY A 410 15.76 -29.03 -14.94
C GLY A 410 14.36 -29.42 -14.45
N ALA A 411 13.99 -28.92 -13.26
CA ALA A 411 12.68 -29.22 -12.68
C ALA A 411 12.18 -28.10 -11.75
N ILE A 412 10.86 -28.03 -11.61
CA ILE A 412 10.18 -27.20 -10.62
C ILE A 412 10.14 -27.94 -9.29
N VAL A 413 10.68 -27.31 -8.25
CA VAL A 413 10.77 -27.87 -6.91
C VAL A 413 9.56 -27.49 -6.07
N GLU A 414 9.12 -26.23 -6.18
CA GLU A 414 8.06 -25.64 -5.34
C GLU A 414 7.36 -24.49 -6.09
N VAL A 415 6.09 -24.27 -5.78
CA VAL A 415 5.28 -23.15 -6.27
C VAL A 415 4.69 -22.48 -5.04
N ASN A 416 4.93 -21.19 -4.89
CA ASN A 416 4.56 -20.45 -3.69
C ASN A 416 3.50 -19.40 -4.00
N ALA A 417 2.37 -19.46 -3.28
CA ALA A 417 1.44 -18.35 -3.16
C ALA A 417 2.06 -17.26 -2.25
N GLY A 418 1.77 -15.99 -2.51
CA GLY A 418 2.30 -14.87 -1.70
C GLY A 418 3.83 -14.82 -1.60
N PRO A 419 4.57 -14.92 -2.73
CA PRO A 419 6.03 -15.00 -2.68
C PRO A 419 6.64 -13.74 -2.05
N SER A 420 7.77 -13.90 -1.34
CA SER A 420 8.59 -12.76 -0.98
C SER A 420 9.09 -12.05 -2.24
N LEU A 421 8.97 -10.73 -2.28
CA LEU A 421 9.45 -9.91 -3.39
C LEU A 421 10.85 -9.34 -3.12
N LEU A 422 11.36 -9.52 -1.89
CA LEU A 422 12.59 -8.87 -1.42
C LEU A 422 13.80 -9.14 -2.31
N MET A 423 13.98 -10.39 -2.77
CA MET A 423 15.10 -10.74 -3.64
C MET A 423 15.06 -10.04 -5.00
N HIS A 424 13.87 -9.72 -5.51
CA HIS A 424 13.70 -9.05 -6.79
C HIS A 424 13.83 -7.53 -6.64
N LEU A 425 13.45 -6.99 -5.49
CA LEU A 425 13.59 -5.57 -5.15
C LEU A 425 15.04 -5.21 -4.86
N TYR A 426 15.78 -6.11 -4.23
CA TYR A 426 17.13 -5.83 -3.77
C TYR A 426 18.04 -7.04 -4.03
N PRO A 427 18.44 -7.29 -5.30
CA PRO A 427 19.51 -8.24 -5.58
C PRO A 427 20.86 -7.68 -5.08
N VAL A 428 21.80 -8.56 -4.72
CA VAL A 428 23.20 -8.18 -4.44
C VAL A 428 23.95 -7.93 -5.76
N HIS A 429 23.66 -8.76 -6.76
CA HIS A 429 24.23 -8.65 -8.11
C HIS A 429 23.12 -8.56 -9.16
N GLY A 430 23.27 -7.65 -10.13
CA GLY A 430 22.27 -7.39 -11.17
C GLY A 430 21.37 -6.20 -10.83
N GLN A 431 20.18 -6.14 -11.43
CA GLN A 431 19.30 -4.97 -11.36
C GLN A 431 18.04 -5.23 -10.53
N PRO A 432 17.65 -4.28 -9.64
CA PRO A 432 16.32 -4.27 -9.05
C PRO A 432 15.22 -4.34 -10.11
N ARG A 433 14.17 -5.13 -9.85
CA ARG A 433 13.02 -5.29 -10.74
C ARG A 433 11.80 -4.57 -10.19
N ALA A 434 11.09 -3.84 -11.08
CA ALA A 434 9.88 -3.09 -10.76
C ALA A 434 8.65 -4.02 -10.60
N VAL A 435 8.75 -5.02 -9.73
CA VAL A 435 7.72 -6.06 -9.55
C VAL A 435 6.40 -5.50 -9.03
N GLY A 436 6.44 -4.43 -8.22
CA GLY A 436 5.24 -3.73 -7.76
C GLY A 436 4.43 -3.12 -8.92
N GLU A 437 5.12 -2.52 -9.89
CA GLU A 437 4.48 -1.96 -11.10
C GLU A 437 3.86 -3.06 -11.97
N ALA A 438 4.55 -4.18 -12.11
CA ALA A 438 4.03 -5.34 -12.85
C ALA A 438 2.76 -5.91 -12.20
N ILE A 439 2.73 -6.02 -10.87
CA ILE A 439 1.55 -6.45 -10.11
C ILE A 439 0.41 -5.44 -10.26
N CYS A 440 0.67 -4.13 -10.09
CA CYS A 440 -0.35 -3.11 -10.29
C CYS A 440 -0.90 -3.13 -11.72
N THR A 441 -0.05 -3.33 -12.73
CA THR A 441 -0.48 -3.42 -14.14
C THR A 441 -1.38 -4.63 -14.38
N HIS A 442 -1.09 -5.75 -13.73
CA HIS A 442 -1.93 -6.95 -13.80
C HIS A 442 -3.31 -6.73 -13.15
N LEU A 443 -3.34 -6.15 -11.95
CA LEU A 443 -4.58 -5.89 -11.20
C LEU A 443 -5.42 -4.76 -11.82
N PHE A 444 -4.76 -3.76 -12.41
CA PHE A 444 -5.37 -2.58 -13.02
C PHE A 444 -4.80 -2.36 -14.43
N PRO A 445 -5.27 -3.15 -15.42
CA PRO A 445 -4.85 -2.98 -16.81
C PRO A 445 -5.37 -1.64 -17.35
N HIS A 446 -4.52 -0.89 -18.07
CA HIS A 446 -4.90 0.41 -18.63
C HIS A 446 -6.13 0.26 -19.56
N PRO A 447 -7.15 1.14 -19.46
CA PRO A 447 -7.19 2.42 -18.74
C PRO A 447 -7.72 2.39 -17.31
N ALA A 448 -7.86 1.24 -16.67
CA ALA A 448 -8.37 1.17 -15.30
C ALA A 448 -7.48 1.96 -14.32
N ASP A 449 -8.11 2.85 -13.55
CA ASP A 449 -7.48 3.72 -12.54
C ASP A 449 -7.97 3.41 -11.11
N GLY A 450 -8.74 2.32 -10.95
CA GLY A 450 -9.28 1.87 -9.68
C GLY A 450 -10.27 2.83 -9.04
N ARG A 451 -10.85 3.78 -9.79
CA ARG A 451 -11.78 4.78 -9.26
C ARG A 451 -13.22 4.48 -9.63
N ILE A 452 -14.11 4.98 -8.77
CA ILE A 452 -15.53 5.15 -9.05
C ILE A 452 -15.81 6.65 -9.11
N PRO A 453 -16.90 7.10 -9.76
CA PRO A 453 -17.33 8.49 -9.68
C PRO A 453 -17.51 8.94 -8.23
N VAL A 454 -16.92 10.07 -7.85
CA VAL A 454 -17.03 10.67 -6.52
C VAL A 454 -17.58 12.08 -6.63
N THR A 455 -18.66 12.34 -5.91
CA THR A 455 -19.21 13.68 -5.68
C THR A 455 -18.93 14.13 -4.26
N GLY A 456 -18.22 15.25 -4.11
CA GLY A 456 -17.93 15.90 -2.85
C GLY A 456 -18.84 17.10 -2.58
N ILE A 457 -19.40 17.23 -1.39
CA ILE A 457 -20.29 18.34 -1.03
C ILE A 457 -19.80 18.99 0.26
N LEU A 458 -19.56 20.29 0.22
CA LEU A 458 -19.33 21.13 1.39
C LEU A 458 -20.57 22.02 1.60
N ALA A 459 -21.36 21.73 2.63
CA ALA A 459 -22.56 22.47 2.99
C ALA A 459 -23.00 22.10 4.41
N GLU A 460 -23.87 22.91 5.00
CA GLU A 460 -24.47 22.63 6.31
C GLU A 460 -25.06 21.22 6.33
N ALA A 461 -24.87 20.48 7.42
CA ALA A 461 -25.14 19.04 7.51
C ALA A 461 -26.49 18.60 6.92
N ASP A 462 -27.56 19.33 7.24
CA ASP A 462 -28.93 19.05 6.78
C ASP A 462 -29.11 19.31 5.27
N THR A 463 -28.50 20.39 4.76
CA THR A 463 -28.53 20.77 3.35
C THR A 463 -27.66 19.83 2.53
N GLY A 464 -26.44 19.55 2.99
CA GLY A 464 -25.51 18.61 2.39
C GLY A 464 -26.09 17.21 2.25
N LEU A 465 -26.75 16.68 3.29
CA LEU A 465 -27.40 15.37 3.23
C LEU A 465 -28.50 15.32 2.15
N ARG A 466 -29.34 16.36 2.06
CA ARG A 466 -30.42 16.44 1.05
C ARG A 466 -29.87 16.47 -0.37
N ILE A 467 -28.86 17.32 -0.63
CA ILE A 467 -28.15 17.36 -1.92
C ILE A 467 -27.58 15.97 -2.23
N ALA A 468 -26.92 15.35 -1.25
CA ALA A 468 -26.26 14.06 -1.44
C ALA A 468 -27.23 12.93 -1.80
N GLN A 469 -28.34 12.81 -1.06
CA GLN A 469 -29.38 11.81 -1.33
C GLN A 469 -30.03 12.01 -2.69
N THR A 470 -30.26 13.26 -3.09
CA THR A 470 -30.87 13.59 -4.38
C THR A 470 -29.97 13.19 -5.56
N LEU A 471 -28.69 13.57 -5.50
CA LEU A 471 -27.71 13.18 -6.51
C LEU A 471 -27.49 11.66 -6.54
N ALA A 472 -27.62 10.99 -5.40
CA ALA A 472 -27.54 9.53 -5.34
C ALA A 472 -28.73 8.86 -6.03
N VAL A 473 -29.97 9.31 -5.80
CA VAL A 473 -31.15 8.81 -6.54
C VAL A 473 -30.98 9.01 -8.04
N TRP A 474 -30.44 10.16 -8.45
CA TRP A 474 -30.19 10.43 -9.86
C TRP A 474 -29.15 9.48 -10.47
N GLN A 475 -28.04 9.21 -9.75
CA GLN A 475 -27.04 8.24 -10.19
C GLN A 475 -27.58 6.80 -10.19
N GLN A 476 -28.48 6.44 -9.26
CA GLN A 476 -29.16 5.15 -9.26
C GLN A 476 -30.03 4.96 -10.51
N ALA A 477 -30.73 6.01 -10.96
CA ALA A 477 -31.49 5.96 -12.21
C ALA A 477 -30.62 5.71 -13.45
N GLN A 478 -29.31 5.93 -13.34
CA GLN A 478 -28.31 5.64 -14.37
C GLN A 478 -27.66 4.25 -14.21
N GLY A 479 -28.13 3.44 -13.25
CA GLY A 479 -27.65 2.07 -13.01
C GLY A 479 -26.55 1.95 -11.96
N HIS A 480 -26.16 3.04 -11.29
CA HIS A 480 -25.16 2.97 -10.24
C HIS A 480 -25.73 2.41 -8.92
N THR A 481 -24.98 1.51 -8.30
CA THR A 481 -25.10 1.25 -6.86
C THR A 481 -24.40 2.38 -6.12
N THR A 482 -25.16 3.27 -5.49
CA THR A 482 -24.61 4.45 -4.83
C THR A 482 -24.40 4.25 -3.33
N GLY A 483 -23.28 4.75 -2.83
CA GLY A 483 -23.06 4.98 -1.40
C GLY A 483 -23.10 6.46 -1.08
N VAL A 484 -23.80 6.83 0.00
CA VAL A 484 -23.88 8.22 0.48
C VAL A 484 -23.29 8.32 1.87
N ALA A 485 -22.46 9.33 2.11
CA ALA A 485 -22.01 9.71 3.44
C ALA A 485 -22.39 11.16 3.75
N SER A 486 -22.84 11.42 4.97
CA SER A 486 -23.05 12.78 5.48
C SER A 486 -22.70 12.82 6.96
N GLY A 487 -21.62 13.55 7.30
CA GLY A 487 -21.02 13.46 8.64
C GLY A 487 -20.72 12.01 9.02
N ASN A 488 -21.33 11.52 10.10
CA ASN A 488 -21.18 10.14 10.57
C ASN A 488 -22.16 9.13 9.94
N ALA A 489 -23.18 9.60 9.22
CA ALA A 489 -24.19 8.74 8.61
C ALA A 489 -23.70 8.16 7.28
N MET A 490 -24.01 6.89 7.04
CA MET A 490 -23.73 6.17 5.80
C MET A 490 -25.01 5.55 5.28
N TYR A 491 -25.22 5.61 3.96
CA TYR A 491 -26.34 4.99 3.27
C TYR A 491 -25.83 4.17 2.08
N LEU A 492 -26.47 3.04 1.82
CA LEU A 492 -26.26 2.22 0.61
C LEU A 492 -27.62 2.06 -0.07
N GLN A 493 -27.73 2.47 -1.34
CA GLN A 493 -29.00 2.42 -2.08
C GLN A 493 -30.20 2.99 -1.29
N ALA A 494 -30.03 4.19 -0.75
CA ALA A 494 -30.99 4.90 0.12
C ALA A 494 -31.30 4.24 1.49
N GLN A 495 -30.76 3.05 1.78
CA GLN A 495 -30.90 2.42 3.10
C GLN A 495 -29.83 2.93 4.06
N ARG A 496 -30.24 3.41 5.23
CA ARG A 496 -29.31 3.88 6.27
C ARG A 496 -28.60 2.69 6.92
N MET A 497 -27.28 2.71 6.91
CA MET A 497 -26.46 1.70 7.55
C MET A 497 -26.30 2.00 9.04
N LEU A 498 -26.19 0.95 9.84
CA LEU A 498 -25.92 1.09 11.27
C LEU A 498 -24.55 1.74 11.49
N PRO A 499 -24.41 2.59 12.51
CA PRO A 499 -23.10 3.09 12.90
C PRO A 499 -22.21 1.91 13.36
N PRO A 500 -20.89 1.99 13.15
CA PRO A 500 -19.97 0.96 13.60
C PRO A 500 -19.97 0.85 15.13
N ALA A 501 -19.83 -0.38 15.64
CA ALA A 501 -19.82 -0.65 17.08
C ALA A 501 -18.52 -0.23 17.79
N SER A 502 -17.45 -0.03 17.01
CA SER A 502 -16.12 0.36 17.47
C SER A 502 -15.56 1.50 16.63
N GLN A 503 -14.32 1.89 16.92
CA GLN A 503 -13.55 2.80 16.06
C GLN A 503 -13.52 2.24 14.63
N ALA A 504 -13.83 3.09 13.67
CA ALA A 504 -13.85 2.77 12.25
C ALA A 504 -13.44 4.01 11.45
N PRO A 505 -13.01 3.83 10.19
CA PRO A 505 -12.85 4.92 9.23
C PRO A 505 -14.10 5.81 9.15
N SER A 506 -13.94 7.05 8.66
CA SER A 506 -15.07 7.98 8.49
C SER A 506 -16.17 7.39 7.59
N ALA A 507 -17.40 7.91 7.67
CA ALA A 507 -18.49 7.39 6.84
C ALA A 507 -18.17 7.45 5.33
N GLY A 508 -17.52 8.53 4.88
CA GLY A 508 -17.06 8.66 3.51
C GLY A 508 -16.03 7.59 3.13
N GLN A 509 -15.04 7.32 3.99
CA GLN A 509 -14.05 6.27 3.74
C GLN A 509 -14.70 4.88 3.69
N ARG A 510 -15.68 4.60 4.58
CA ARG A 510 -16.43 3.33 4.55
C ARG A 510 -17.25 3.16 3.28
N VAL A 511 -17.81 4.25 2.72
CA VAL A 511 -18.45 4.22 1.40
C VAL A 511 -17.45 3.83 0.32
N LEU A 512 -16.26 4.43 0.33
CA LEU A 512 -15.21 4.15 -0.67
C LEU A 512 -14.56 2.76 -0.49
N MET A 513 -14.67 2.11 0.67
CA MET A 513 -14.21 0.73 0.89
C MET A 513 -15.26 -0.33 0.57
N HIS A 514 -16.52 0.08 0.32
CA HIS A 514 -17.61 -0.85 0.14
C HIS A 514 -17.64 -1.39 -1.30
N CYS A 515 -17.33 -2.68 -1.48
CA CYS A 515 -17.15 -3.32 -2.80
C CYS A 515 -18.37 -3.24 -3.73
N ALA A 516 -19.59 -3.08 -3.20
CA ALA A 516 -20.77 -2.94 -4.05
C ALA A 516 -20.95 -1.52 -4.63
N VAL A 517 -20.26 -0.51 -4.09
CA VAL A 517 -20.48 0.90 -4.46
C VAL A 517 -19.81 1.21 -5.79
N THR A 518 -20.59 1.60 -6.78
CA THR A 518 -20.11 2.01 -8.11
C THR A 518 -20.09 3.53 -8.32
N ALA A 519 -20.64 4.30 -7.37
CA ALA A 519 -20.56 5.76 -7.33
C ALA A 519 -20.77 6.27 -5.89
N ALA A 520 -20.00 7.28 -5.46
CA ALA A 520 -20.02 7.79 -4.10
C ALA A 520 -20.45 9.26 -4.04
N VAL A 521 -21.29 9.61 -3.06
CA VAL A 521 -21.67 10.99 -2.78
C VAL A 521 -21.38 11.29 -1.31
N ILE A 522 -20.44 12.20 -1.05
CA ILE A 522 -19.88 12.44 0.28
C ILE A 522 -20.11 13.91 0.63
N ALA A 523 -21.00 14.15 1.59
CA ALA A 523 -21.29 15.46 2.15
C ALA A 523 -20.61 15.65 3.51
N GLN A 524 -20.02 16.82 3.72
CA GLN A 524 -19.42 17.23 4.98
C GLN A 524 -19.75 18.70 5.22
N ASP A 525 -19.95 19.06 6.49
CA ASP A 525 -19.96 20.45 6.93
C ASP A 525 -18.52 20.91 7.22
N LEU A 526 -18.38 22.20 7.52
CA LEU A 526 -17.08 22.81 7.77
C LEU A 526 -16.37 22.19 8.98
N ASP A 527 -17.11 21.92 10.05
CA ASP A 527 -16.57 21.32 11.28
C ASP A 527 -16.05 19.90 11.05
N THR A 528 -16.80 19.07 10.33
CA THR A 528 -16.37 17.70 9.97
C THR A 528 -15.14 17.74 9.08
N ALA A 529 -15.06 18.66 8.12
CA ALA A 529 -13.88 18.82 7.26
C ALA A 529 -12.63 19.26 8.07
N VAL A 530 -12.80 20.12 9.08
CA VAL A 530 -11.73 20.53 10.01
C VAL A 530 -11.36 19.40 10.99
N GLN A 531 -12.27 18.47 11.26
CA GLN A 531 -12.00 17.36 12.17
C GLN A 531 -11.33 16.18 11.48
N ASP A 532 -11.91 15.73 10.37
CA ASP A 532 -11.62 14.45 9.73
C ASP A 532 -10.92 14.59 8.37
N GLY A 533 -10.98 15.78 7.77
CA GLY A 533 -10.49 16.02 6.41
C GLY A 533 -11.43 15.41 5.39
N TRP A 534 -10.89 15.15 4.19
CA TRP A 534 -11.65 14.58 3.08
C TRP A 534 -11.41 13.07 2.97
N ALA A 535 -12.49 12.32 2.77
CA ALA A 535 -12.42 10.87 2.61
C ALA A 535 -11.73 10.43 1.30
N TYR A 536 -11.65 11.32 0.32
CA TYR A 536 -11.10 11.10 -1.02
C TYR A 536 -9.99 12.12 -1.31
N ALA A 537 -9.03 11.72 -2.14
CA ALA A 537 -8.01 12.62 -2.67
C ALA A 537 -8.50 13.42 -3.88
N GLN A 538 -9.42 12.84 -4.66
CA GLN A 538 -9.97 13.45 -5.86
C GLN A 538 -11.47 13.15 -6.00
N CYS A 539 -12.19 14.06 -6.65
CA CYS A 539 -13.61 13.96 -6.99
C CYS A 539 -13.87 14.46 -8.42
N ASP A 540 -14.94 13.92 -9.02
CA ASP A 540 -15.43 14.30 -10.36
C ASP A 540 -16.31 15.54 -10.32
N LEU A 541 -16.99 15.73 -9.19
CA LEU A 541 -17.92 16.82 -8.94
C LEU A 541 -17.73 17.32 -7.51
N ALA A 542 -17.52 18.62 -7.34
CA ALA A 542 -17.61 19.30 -6.05
C ALA A 542 -18.81 20.26 -6.04
N ILE A 543 -19.57 20.29 -4.95
CA ILE A 543 -20.59 21.32 -4.67
C ILE A 543 -20.17 22.04 -3.39
N ILE A 544 -20.01 23.36 -3.45
CA ILE A 544 -19.56 24.17 -2.32
C ILE A 544 -20.59 25.27 -2.05
N GLN A 545 -21.23 25.17 -0.89
CA GLN A 545 -22.13 26.19 -0.34
C GLN A 545 -21.51 26.68 0.97
N PRO A 546 -20.79 27.83 0.96
CA PRO A 546 -20.04 28.29 2.11
C PRO A 546 -20.96 28.59 3.30
N GLU A 547 -20.54 28.12 4.48
CA GLU A 547 -21.20 28.41 5.75
C GLU A 547 -20.65 29.71 6.38
N SER A 548 -21.48 30.37 7.19
CA SER A 548 -21.06 31.51 8.02
C SER A 548 -20.71 31.01 9.42
N GLY A 549 -19.52 31.30 9.96
CA GLY A 549 -19.31 31.13 11.42
C GLY A 549 -17.94 30.70 11.94
N THR A 550 -16.93 30.48 11.11
CA THR A 550 -15.59 30.03 11.57
C THR A 550 -14.49 31.06 11.39
N ASP A 551 -13.31 30.76 11.94
CA ASP A 551 -12.05 31.45 11.63
C ASP A 551 -11.81 31.46 10.11
N ALA A 552 -11.70 32.66 9.53
CA ALA A 552 -11.53 32.88 8.09
C ALA A 552 -10.29 32.16 7.54
N ALA A 553 -9.22 32.02 8.32
CA ALA A 553 -8.01 31.31 7.87
C ALA A 553 -8.24 29.79 7.75
N VAL A 554 -8.99 29.21 8.69
CA VAL A 554 -9.35 27.79 8.66
C VAL A 554 -10.33 27.50 7.52
N GLN A 555 -11.34 28.35 7.36
CA GLN A 555 -12.31 28.27 6.28
C GLN A 555 -11.63 28.29 4.91
N ARG A 556 -10.70 29.24 4.68
CA ARG A 556 -9.92 29.30 3.44
C ARG A 556 -9.17 28.00 3.14
N ARG A 557 -8.59 27.34 4.16
CA ARG A 557 -7.89 26.05 3.99
C ARG A 557 -8.84 24.91 3.64
N VAL A 558 -10.02 24.84 4.25
CA VAL A 558 -11.04 23.82 3.89
C VAL A 558 -11.50 24.00 2.45
N LEU A 559 -11.85 25.23 2.07
CA LEU A 559 -12.29 25.56 0.71
C LEU A 559 -11.19 25.21 -0.32
N ALA A 560 -9.94 25.57 -0.04
CA ALA A 560 -8.80 25.23 -0.89
C ALA A 560 -8.61 23.70 -1.01
N ALA A 561 -8.74 22.96 0.09
CA ALA A 561 -8.62 21.50 0.08
C ALA A 561 -9.73 20.81 -0.74
N GLN A 562 -10.97 21.31 -0.68
CA GLN A 562 -12.07 20.78 -1.49
C GLN A 562 -11.89 21.10 -2.97
N LEU A 563 -11.54 22.34 -3.32
CA LEU A 563 -11.31 22.75 -4.70
C LEU A 563 -10.12 22.01 -5.34
N ARG A 564 -9.04 21.78 -4.58
CA ARG A 564 -7.89 20.98 -5.00
C ARG A 564 -8.26 19.52 -5.30
N SER A 565 -9.31 19.00 -4.67
CA SER A 565 -9.79 17.64 -4.91
C SER A 565 -10.51 17.50 -6.26
N VAL A 566 -10.92 18.59 -6.90
CA VAL A 566 -11.57 18.49 -8.22
C VAL A 566 -10.53 18.08 -9.24
N ARG A 567 -10.68 16.90 -9.83
CA ARG A 567 -9.70 16.41 -10.81
C ARG A 567 -9.72 17.23 -12.11
N PRO A 568 -8.65 17.21 -12.92
CA PRO A 568 -8.72 17.72 -14.28
C PRO A 568 -9.89 17.09 -15.06
N GLY A 569 -10.69 17.95 -15.70
CA GLY A 569 -11.93 17.56 -16.38
C GLY A 569 -13.14 17.33 -15.46
N GLY A 570 -12.99 17.44 -14.14
CA GLY A 570 -14.09 17.49 -13.18
C GLY A 570 -14.79 18.85 -13.15
N THR A 571 -15.82 18.98 -12.31
CA THR A 571 -16.61 20.20 -12.17
C THR A 571 -16.72 20.66 -10.71
N ALA A 572 -16.62 21.96 -10.47
CA ALA A 572 -16.94 22.60 -9.20
C ALA A 572 -18.17 23.51 -9.35
N VAL A 573 -19.22 23.23 -8.59
CA VAL A 573 -20.45 24.03 -8.53
C VAL A 573 -20.41 24.87 -7.26
N LEU A 574 -20.33 26.19 -7.43
CA LEU A 574 -20.00 27.12 -6.35
C LEU A 574 -21.11 28.14 -6.13
N THR A 575 -21.47 28.37 -4.87
CA THR A 575 -22.37 29.46 -4.46
C THR A 575 -21.53 30.68 -4.03
N PRO A 576 -21.78 31.89 -4.58
CA PRO A 576 -21.05 33.09 -4.19
C PRO A 576 -21.45 33.55 -2.77
N GLY A 577 -20.65 34.45 -2.18
CA GLY A 577 -20.88 34.96 -0.81
C GLY A 577 -19.69 34.81 0.15
N ASP A 578 -18.60 34.21 -0.32
CA ASP A 578 -17.33 34.11 0.39
C ASP A 578 -16.19 34.59 -0.53
N ALA A 579 -15.51 35.66 -0.12
CA ALA A 579 -14.43 36.26 -0.91
C ALA A 579 -13.23 35.32 -1.11
N ALA A 580 -12.94 34.44 -0.13
CA ALA A 580 -11.88 33.46 -0.26
C ALA A 580 -12.28 32.36 -1.26
N LEU A 581 -13.55 31.94 -1.28
CA LEU A 581 -14.04 30.99 -2.29
C LEU A 581 -13.93 31.58 -3.71
N GLU A 582 -14.32 32.84 -3.90
CA GLU A 582 -14.24 33.54 -5.19
C GLU A 582 -12.79 33.65 -5.69
N GLU A 583 -11.84 33.96 -4.81
CA GLU A 583 -10.41 33.96 -5.13
C GLU A 583 -9.90 32.55 -5.48
N LEU A 584 -10.21 31.56 -4.64
CA LEU A 584 -9.72 30.19 -4.78
C LEU A 584 -10.28 29.49 -6.01
N ALA A 585 -11.50 29.83 -6.45
CA ALA A 585 -12.13 29.26 -7.63
C ALA A 585 -11.26 29.39 -8.89
N LEU A 586 -10.43 30.44 -8.98
CA LEU A 586 -9.49 30.66 -10.09
C LEU A 586 -8.37 29.61 -10.16
N THR A 587 -8.13 28.89 -9.06
CA THR A 587 -7.12 27.83 -8.97
C THR A 587 -7.72 26.43 -9.14
N CYS A 588 -9.03 26.31 -9.37
CA CYS A 588 -9.69 25.03 -9.57
C CYS A 588 -9.15 24.33 -10.84
N PRO A 589 -8.75 23.05 -10.77
CA PRO A 589 -8.26 22.31 -11.95
C PRO A 589 -9.36 21.98 -12.97
N GLY A 590 -10.61 22.02 -12.52
CA GLY A 590 -11.79 21.64 -13.30
C GLY A 590 -12.62 22.83 -13.78
N ARG A 591 -13.77 22.53 -14.36
CA ARG A 591 -14.75 23.52 -14.79
C ARG A 591 -15.44 24.14 -13.58
N VAL A 592 -15.50 25.47 -13.51
CA VAL A 592 -16.25 26.19 -12.47
C VAL A 592 -17.62 26.63 -12.98
N VAL A 593 -18.68 26.25 -12.24
CA VAL A 593 -20.06 26.65 -12.47
C VAL A 593 -20.54 27.47 -11.27
N TRP A 594 -20.80 28.77 -11.47
CA TRP A 594 -21.35 29.62 -10.40
C TRP A 594 -22.87 29.55 -10.35
N VAL A 595 -23.44 29.38 -9.17
CA VAL A 595 -24.90 29.27 -8.97
C VAL A 595 -25.44 30.35 -8.05
N HIS A 596 -26.46 31.08 -8.49
CA HIS A 596 -27.13 32.09 -7.67
C HIS A 596 -28.54 32.36 -8.21
N PRO A 597 -29.58 32.50 -7.37
CA PRO A 597 -30.95 32.75 -7.83
C PRO A 597 -31.11 33.99 -8.72
N ASP A 598 -30.43 35.08 -8.35
CA ASP A 598 -30.41 36.33 -9.12
C ASP A 598 -29.41 36.25 -10.28
N GLU A 599 -29.92 36.34 -11.51
CA GLU A 599 -29.13 36.46 -12.74
C GLU A 599 -28.17 37.65 -12.72
N GLN A 600 -28.56 38.75 -12.07
CA GLN A 600 -27.79 40.00 -12.07
C GLN A 600 -26.65 39.99 -11.04
N HIS A 601 -26.46 38.88 -10.32
CA HIS A 601 -25.40 38.79 -9.32
C HIS A 601 -24.01 39.08 -9.95
N PRO A 602 -23.18 39.97 -9.35
CA PRO A 602 -21.93 40.43 -9.96
C PRO A 602 -20.96 39.31 -10.36
N VAL A 603 -20.83 38.27 -9.51
CA VAL A 603 -19.96 37.11 -9.77
C VAL A 603 -20.43 36.35 -11.01
N LEU A 604 -21.74 36.09 -11.14
CA LEU A 604 -22.31 35.39 -12.30
C LEU A 604 -22.13 36.21 -13.57
N GLN A 605 -22.45 37.51 -13.52
CA GLN A 605 -22.30 38.41 -14.66
C GLN A 605 -20.84 38.50 -15.13
N SER A 606 -19.89 38.60 -14.20
CA SER A 606 -18.46 38.64 -14.50
C SER A 606 -17.99 37.35 -15.15
N HIS A 607 -18.31 36.20 -14.55
CA HIS A 607 -17.91 34.88 -15.06
C HIS A 607 -18.53 34.59 -16.42
N ARG A 608 -19.82 34.89 -16.60
CA ARG A 608 -20.55 34.67 -17.86
C ARG A 608 -20.00 35.53 -19.01
N ARG A 609 -19.58 36.78 -18.74
CA ARG A 609 -18.91 37.63 -19.76
C ARG A 609 -17.60 37.03 -20.25
N GLN A 610 -16.94 36.25 -19.40
CA GLN A 610 -15.72 35.50 -19.73
C GLN A 610 -16.03 34.11 -20.35
N GLN A 611 -17.26 33.90 -20.85
CA GLN A 611 -17.75 32.62 -21.38
C GLN A 611 -17.80 31.48 -20.35
N GLY A 612 -17.78 31.82 -19.05
CA GLY A 612 -17.90 30.85 -17.97
C GLY A 612 -19.32 30.30 -17.80
N SER A 613 -19.41 29.18 -17.10
CA SER A 613 -20.65 28.47 -16.82
C SER A 613 -21.38 29.03 -15.60
N VAL A 614 -22.68 29.29 -15.71
CA VAL A 614 -23.50 29.81 -14.61
C VAL A 614 -24.86 29.12 -14.53
N ALA A 615 -25.49 29.11 -13.35
CA ALA A 615 -26.90 28.75 -13.22
C ALA A 615 -27.66 29.76 -12.33
N PHE A 616 -28.86 30.16 -12.78
CA PHE A 616 -29.70 31.14 -12.10
C PHE A 616 -31.19 30.89 -12.37
N LEU A 617 -32.06 31.69 -11.76
CA LEU A 617 -33.50 31.60 -12.01
C LEU A 617 -33.97 32.68 -12.97
N ARG A 618 -34.78 32.26 -13.95
CA ARG A 618 -35.49 33.18 -14.84
C ARG A 618 -36.85 32.59 -15.17
N ASP A 619 -37.90 33.41 -15.08
CA ASP A 619 -39.28 33.02 -15.43
C ASP A 619 -39.78 31.73 -14.74
N GLY A 620 -39.38 31.51 -13.49
CA GLY A 620 -39.77 30.32 -12.71
C GLY A 620 -39.07 29.02 -13.13
N GLN A 621 -38.01 29.11 -13.93
CA GLN A 621 -37.18 27.98 -14.37
C GLN A 621 -35.73 28.16 -13.94
N VAL A 622 -35.00 27.05 -13.80
CA VAL A 622 -33.54 27.08 -13.64
C VAL A 622 -32.93 27.21 -15.04
N VAL A 623 -32.10 28.23 -15.24
CA VAL A 623 -31.36 28.45 -16.48
C VAL A 623 -29.91 28.14 -16.21
N CYS A 624 -29.38 27.10 -16.85
CA CYS A 624 -27.95 26.80 -16.88
C CYS A 624 -27.36 27.33 -18.19
N ALA A 625 -26.28 28.09 -18.12
CA ALA A 625 -25.70 28.75 -19.28
C ALA A 625 -24.20 28.52 -19.39
N ASP A 626 -23.74 28.26 -20.62
CA ASP A 626 -22.33 28.34 -21.03
C ASP A 626 -22.16 29.56 -21.93
N GLY A 627 -21.70 30.67 -21.35
CA GLY A 627 -21.67 31.96 -22.03
C GLY A 627 -23.06 32.36 -22.54
N ALA A 628 -23.23 32.32 -23.87
CA ALA A 628 -24.49 32.65 -24.54
C ALA A 628 -25.45 31.45 -24.69
N THR A 629 -24.98 30.22 -24.57
CA THR A 629 -25.80 29.01 -24.76
C THR A 629 -26.57 28.72 -23.48
N GLU A 630 -27.89 28.70 -23.53
CA GLU A 630 -28.75 28.46 -22.37
C GLU A 630 -29.49 27.12 -22.49
N THR A 631 -29.58 26.39 -21.37
CA THR A 631 -30.42 25.22 -21.17
C THR A 631 -31.40 25.53 -20.04
N ARG A 632 -32.70 25.26 -20.26
CA ARG A 632 -33.74 25.51 -19.26
C ARG A 632 -34.17 24.20 -18.61
N LEU A 633 -34.17 24.19 -17.29
CA LEU A 633 -34.57 23.06 -16.46
C LEU A 633 -35.80 23.43 -15.61
N PRO A 634 -36.71 22.49 -15.38
CA PRO A 634 -37.87 22.73 -14.53
C PRO A 634 -37.43 23.01 -13.09
N LEU A 635 -38.09 23.99 -12.47
CA LEU A 635 -38.05 24.15 -11.02
C LEU A 635 -39.11 23.20 -10.43
N PRO A 636 -38.76 22.33 -9.46
CA PRO A 636 -39.72 21.46 -8.80
C PRO A 636 -40.73 22.33 -8.06
N PRO A 637 -41.99 21.87 -7.94
CA PRO A 637 -43.01 22.62 -7.21
C PRO A 637 -42.51 22.89 -5.79
N GLN A 638 -42.62 24.14 -5.33
CA GLN A 638 -42.18 24.58 -4.01
C GLN A 638 -42.72 23.65 -2.92
N GLN A 639 -41.86 22.75 -2.44
CA GLN A 639 -42.07 22.08 -1.17
C GLN A 639 -41.47 22.97 -0.10
N ALA A 640 -42.16 23.10 1.02
CA ALA A 640 -41.86 24.03 2.10
C ALA A 640 -40.52 23.80 2.84
N HIS A 641 -39.60 22.97 2.31
CA HIS A 641 -38.45 22.42 3.03
C HIS A 641 -37.14 22.39 2.22
N TRP A 642 -37.12 22.95 1.01
CA TRP A 642 -35.94 22.93 0.17
C TRP A 642 -35.37 24.33 -0.04
N ASP A 643 -34.11 24.50 0.32
CA ASP A 643 -33.36 25.72 0.02
C ASP A 643 -33.14 25.85 -1.49
N LEU A 644 -33.31 27.07 -2.00
CA LEU A 644 -33.24 27.39 -3.40
C LEU A 644 -31.82 27.21 -3.96
N TYR A 645 -30.80 27.53 -3.14
CA TYR A 645 -29.41 27.31 -3.52
C TYR A 645 -29.08 25.83 -3.63
N ALA A 646 -29.57 25.00 -2.69
CA ALA A 646 -29.41 23.55 -2.74
C ALA A 646 -29.93 22.97 -4.07
N TRP A 647 -31.10 23.42 -4.55
CA TRP A 647 -31.59 22.96 -5.85
C TRP A 647 -30.81 23.47 -7.04
N LEU A 648 -30.47 24.75 -7.05
CA LEU A 648 -29.63 25.30 -8.11
C LEU A 648 -28.31 24.52 -8.21
N GLY A 649 -27.72 24.15 -7.07
CA GLY A 649 -26.53 23.30 -7.00
C GLY A 649 -26.76 21.92 -7.63
N VAL A 650 -27.82 21.22 -7.26
CA VAL A 650 -28.17 19.89 -7.82
C VAL A 650 -28.45 19.95 -9.32
N ALA A 651 -29.24 20.93 -9.77
CA ALA A 651 -29.59 21.11 -11.17
C ALA A 651 -28.36 21.46 -12.03
N ALA A 652 -27.53 22.40 -11.56
CA ALA A 652 -26.28 22.76 -12.22
C ALA A 652 -25.29 21.59 -12.27
N ALA A 653 -25.19 20.80 -11.19
CA ALA A 653 -24.38 19.60 -11.14
C ALA A 653 -24.80 18.57 -12.19
N GLY A 654 -26.08 18.20 -12.23
CA GLY A 654 -26.58 17.25 -13.20
C GLY A 654 -26.46 17.74 -14.65
N TRP A 655 -26.70 19.04 -14.90
CA TRP A 655 -26.46 19.65 -16.21
C TRP A 655 -24.99 19.59 -16.63
N ALA A 656 -24.07 19.97 -15.73
CA ALA A 656 -22.65 19.98 -16.03
C ALA A 656 -22.09 18.56 -16.27
N GLN A 657 -22.65 17.56 -15.58
CA GLN A 657 -22.34 16.14 -15.78
C GLN A 657 -23.14 15.47 -16.91
N GLN A 658 -23.99 16.22 -17.61
CA GLN A 658 -24.85 15.74 -18.71
C GLN A 658 -25.76 14.57 -18.29
N TRP A 659 -26.19 14.55 -17.04
CA TRP A 659 -27.09 13.51 -16.54
C TRP A 659 -28.50 13.65 -17.13
N PRO A 660 -29.26 12.53 -17.28
CA PRO A 660 -30.59 12.57 -17.87
C PRO A 660 -31.55 13.48 -17.09
N LEU A 661 -31.91 14.62 -17.68
CA LEU A 661 -32.80 15.63 -17.10
C LEU A 661 -34.21 15.13 -16.73
N PRO A 662 -34.82 14.15 -17.43
CA PRO A 662 -36.14 13.62 -17.04
C PRO A 662 -36.18 13.01 -15.63
N VAL A 663 -35.03 12.66 -15.05
CA VAL A 663 -34.97 12.16 -13.67
C VAL A 663 -35.28 13.28 -12.66
N LEU A 664 -35.01 14.55 -13.00
CA LEU A 664 -35.44 15.70 -12.20
C LEU A 664 -36.96 15.77 -12.11
N ASP A 665 -37.68 15.46 -13.19
CA ASP A 665 -39.14 15.42 -13.19
C ASP A 665 -39.66 14.28 -12.28
N VAL A 666 -38.98 13.13 -12.28
CA VAL A 666 -39.32 11.98 -11.40
C VAL A 666 -39.03 12.31 -9.94
N ILE A 667 -37.89 12.92 -9.62
CA ILE A 667 -37.54 13.35 -8.26
C ILE A 667 -38.55 14.39 -7.79
N ALA A 668 -38.84 15.41 -8.60
CA ALA A 668 -39.84 16.44 -8.31
C ALA A 668 -41.24 15.85 -8.06
N GLN A 669 -41.60 14.75 -8.75
CA GLN A 669 -42.86 14.04 -8.56
C GLN A 669 -42.86 13.13 -7.32
N GLN A 670 -41.77 12.39 -7.05
CA GLN A 670 -41.66 11.47 -5.91
C GLN A 670 -41.61 12.20 -4.56
N SER A 671 -40.96 13.36 -4.50
CA SER A 671 -41.03 14.23 -3.32
C SER A 671 -42.48 14.64 -3.01
N GLY A 672 -43.37 14.66 -4.01
CA GLY A 672 -44.79 15.01 -3.85
C GLY A 672 -45.69 13.91 -3.29
N VAL A 673 -45.19 12.69 -3.07
CA VAL A 673 -46.03 11.52 -2.73
C VAL A 673 -46.04 11.16 -1.24
N ASP A 674 -45.24 11.79 -0.38
CA ASP A 674 -45.27 11.55 1.08
C ASP A 674 -46.37 12.36 1.81
N LYS A 675 -47.62 12.07 1.43
CA LYS A 675 -48.81 12.29 2.26
C LYS A 675 -49.66 11.01 2.24
N ARG A 676 -49.21 9.98 2.96
CA ARG A 676 -50.10 8.96 3.49
C ARG A 676 -49.51 8.20 4.67
#